data_AF-A0AAD5JTM3-F1
#
_entry.id   AF-A0AAD5JTM3-F1
#
_cell.length_a   1.000
_cell.length_b   1.000
_cell.length_c   1.000
_cell.angle_alpha   90.00
_cell.angle_beta   90.00
_cell.angle_gamma   90.00
#
_symmetry.space_group_name_H-M   'P 1'
#
loop_
_entity.id
_entity.type
_entity.pdbx_description
1 polymer ?
#
loop_
_entity_poly.entity_id
_entity_poly.type
_entity_poly.pdbx_seq_one_letter_code
_entity_poly.pdbx_strand_id
1 'polypeptide(L)'
;MTGTTTVMERPRRSAAVRANQRVQYNKRASEERQAAKVQRQQQKEAAAAAKVEKQQRREAAAKEAKEKVVAQKRQRKEQDQDGDMAAGSNYSSPPKKKKAAVTTTTKVKRQRKKNDKISEENNEQQQRDPQQPVSHLYDISIEVWELIFQHLYPSELATLAQINDHFKAIVTYMPIWKSICLKASLPDPKIRGHCKTFYQVVIKHSYRVCEKCHAYCAKSGSSASLPVHMEEQKKDINMCLACRKSHFLTYPEQDPPDHADEEQSQVEEEQQQRHRRRRTRITKSTGMSFFRLNEFDMDNINYIPVRNPYYRNAPPMRLYESSEVHSYARRVHGGDVGIEAARSKSRNMIATRQRNLQARRERERQERDAREKDLNTQFETAKIENTLVGQLAHQYVESNIGSVEVCITMARQRIQRQNDLKQAIEAVGYPYDSSSNTTEMYIHQPTSFTLEEAVKRLVQEAIQKRLREERRLALKQALQQHNMELNDRSSFCQNYITSGEPILDHVIQTLVERRWFMDHTIFGTMGRNQYYNYSTDWYFEREKFLDRSQNSKYYALKEYLKARLTSDKYYQSIKEEDENATAAARPPASLWSQIGKMMPDIWKEVACDYLGMGFFAQEQKLVSALAMDPTELAILVPDNQVIQLVDDGFNIKISAMQEQQQQIQQEASSSSKQSKKKQKRVQRPPTPPAFPISFSQAMHQSLGDDFTSFFTMARGRLVTKIKDAYIRKAAKELPALIKTFIEGCKVDPSLNRTTFQQQKAQFIQEKLPMLSQETNIHSSYLISLLDVMDPWSYPYIHYHNQHMRLT
;
A
#
# COMPACT_ATOMS: atom_id res chain seq x y z
N MET A 1 -74.56 18.39 57.63
CA MET A 1 -73.33 19.19 57.75
C MET A 1 -72.61 19.19 56.40
N THR A 2 -72.72 20.27 55.63
CA THR A 2 -72.12 20.40 54.30
C THR A 2 -70.79 21.14 54.39
N GLY A 3 -69.68 20.40 54.41
CA GLY A 3 -68.34 20.96 54.42
C GLY A 3 -67.91 21.40 53.02
N THR A 4 -68.02 22.69 52.71
CA THR A 4 -67.49 23.28 51.47
C THR A 4 -65.96 23.36 51.51
N THR A 5 -65.29 22.45 50.82
CA THR A 5 -63.85 22.50 50.56
C THR A 5 -63.54 23.53 49.46
N THR A 6 -63.12 24.73 49.88
CA THR A 6 -62.65 25.80 48.99
C THR A 6 -61.34 25.39 48.31
N VAL A 7 -61.43 24.94 47.06
CA VAL A 7 -60.26 24.68 46.21
C VAL A 7 -59.63 26.01 45.82
N MET A 8 -58.44 26.33 46.35
CA MET A 8 -57.68 27.49 45.91
C MET A 8 -57.24 27.33 44.45
N GLU A 9 -57.90 28.06 43.54
CA GLU A 9 -57.43 28.16 42.16
C GLU A 9 -56.06 28.86 42.11
N ARG A 10 -55.03 28.10 41.73
CA ARG A 10 -53.71 28.68 41.45
C ARG A 10 -53.81 29.55 40.18
N PRO A 11 -53.42 30.84 40.23
CA PRO A 11 -53.54 31.73 39.08
C PRO A 11 -52.74 31.19 37.88
N ARG A 12 -53.45 30.90 36.79
CA ARG A 12 -52.87 30.36 35.56
C ARG A 12 -51.97 31.41 34.89
N ARG A 13 -50.69 31.47 35.29
CA ARG A 13 -49.67 32.29 34.61
C ARG A 13 -49.72 31.99 33.10
N SER A 14 -49.95 33.03 32.32
CA SER A 14 -50.18 32.93 30.87
C SER A 14 -49.01 32.24 30.16
N ALA A 15 -49.28 31.63 29.01
CA ALA A 15 -48.27 30.91 28.24
C ALA A 15 -47.07 31.82 27.88
N ALA A 16 -47.32 33.11 27.63
CA ALA A 16 -46.31 34.13 27.38
C ALA A 16 -45.30 34.29 28.53
N VAL A 17 -45.75 34.28 29.80
CA VAL A 17 -44.84 34.38 30.97
C VAL A 17 -43.92 33.16 31.04
N ARG A 18 -44.45 31.96 30.75
CA ARG A 18 -43.65 30.72 30.72
C ARG A 18 -42.69 30.67 29.52
N ALA A 19 -43.06 31.24 28.38
CA ALA A 19 -42.17 31.38 27.23
C ALA A 19 -40.99 32.32 27.54
N ASN A 20 -41.27 33.52 28.08
CA ASN A 20 -40.21 34.47 28.45
C ASN A 20 -39.26 33.90 29.53
N GLN A 21 -39.78 33.18 30.53
CA GLN A 21 -38.94 32.52 31.53
C GLN A 21 -38.02 31.45 30.91
N ARG A 22 -38.48 30.69 29.90
CA ARG A 22 -37.63 29.75 29.15
C ARG A 22 -36.55 30.45 28.33
N VAL A 23 -36.87 31.57 27.68
CA VAL A 23 -35.88 32.37 26.92
C VAL A 23 -34.80 32.93 27.86
N GLN A 24 -35.19 33.51 29.01
CA GLN A 24 -34.23 34.01 30.00
C GLN A 24 -33.37 32.88 30.61
N TYR A 25 -33.96 31.72 30.91
CA TYR A 25 -33.22 30.56 31.40
C TYR A 25 -32.19 30.06 30.37
N ASN A 26 -32.59 29.92 29.11
CA ASN A 26 -31.69 29.51 28.02
C ASN A 26 -30.56 30.52 27.77
N LYS A 27 -30.85 31.82 27.91
CA LYS A 27 -29.83 32.87 27.83
C LYS A 27 -28.79 32.74 28.96
N ARG A 28 -29.22 32.61 30.22
CA ARG A 28 -28.30 32.38 31.36
C ARG A 28 -27.50 31.10 31.21
N ALA A 29 -28.13 29.99 30.83
CA ALA A 29 -27.45 28.71 30.59
C ALA A 29 -26.45 28.79 29.41
N SER A 30 -26.66 29.67 28.43
CA SER A 30 -25.69 29.97 27.38
C SER A 30 -24.50 30.78 27.91
N GLU A 31 -24.76 31.83 28.70
CA GLU A 31 -23.75 32.69 29.32
C GLU A 31 -22.86 31.90 30.29
N GLU A 32 -23.44 31.05 31.15
CA GLU A 32 -22.70 30.13 32.03
C GLU A 32 -21.81 29.16 31.25
N ARG A 33 -22.30 28.62 30.13
CA ARG A 33 -21.49 27.74 29.24
C ARG A 33 -20.36 28.50 28.54
N GLN A 34 -20.52 29.79 28.27
CA GLN A 34 -19.45 30.63 27.73
C GLN A 34 -18.42 30.97 28.83
N ALA A 35 -18.86 31.39 30.01
CA ALA A 35 -17.99 31.63 31.16
C ALA A 35 -17.15 30.39 31.53
N ALA A 36 -17.77 29.20 31.60
CA ALA A 36 -17.08 27.94 31.86
C ALA A 36 -16.07 27.55 30.75
N LYS A 37 -16.30 27.97 29.49
CA LYS A 37 -15.31 27.80 28.41
C LYS A 37 -14.11 28.73 28.60
N VAL A 38 -14.33 30.01 28.93
CA VAL A 38 -13.27 30.99 29.20
C VAL A 38 -12.42 30.54 30.41
N GLN A 39 -13.06 30.14 31.50
CA GLN A 39 -12.35 29.66 32.70
C GLN A 39 -11.50 28.40 32.40
N ARG A 40 -12.03 27.44 31.62
CA ARG A 40 -11.26 26.27 31.16
C ARG A 40 -10.12 26.62 30.21
N GLN A 41 -10.22 27.73 29.47
CA GLN A 41 -9.15 28.19 28.59
C GLN A 41 -8.03 28.84 29.42
N GLN A 42 -8.37 29.74 30.34
CA GLN A 42 -7.43 30.34 31.30
C GLN A 42 -6.69 29.27 32.13
N GLN A 43 -7.39 28.23 32.60
CA GLN A 43 -6.77 27.10 33.31
C GLN A 43 -5.75 26.33 32.43
N LYS A 44 -6.00 26.18 31.12
CA LYS A 44 -5.05 25.54 30.20
C LYS A 44 -3.82 26.41 29.95
N GLU A 45 -4.02 27.72 29.82
CA GLU A 45 -2.95 28.70 29.61
C GLU A 45 -2.05 28.78 30.84
N ALA A 46 -2.63 28.87 32.06
CA ALA A 46 -1.88 28.77 33.31
C ALA A 46 -1.10 27.44 33.43
N ALA A 47 -1.72 26.31 33.09
CA ALA A 47 -1.06 25.01 33.09
C ALA A 47 0.02 24.86 31.99
N ALA A 48 -0.05 25.64 30.91
CA ALA A 48 0.99 25.71 29.89
C ALA A 48 2.17 26.58 30.36
N ALA A 49 1.90 27.76 30.91
CA ALA A 49 2.89 28.64 31.50
C ALA A 49 3.72 27.94 32.59
N ALA A 50 3.06 27.25 33.53
CA ALA A 50 3.73 26.47 34.58
C ALA A 50 4.63 25.33 34.03
N LYS A 51 4.33 24.78 32.86
CA LYS A 51 5.20 23.79 32.18
C LYS A 51 6.42 24.44 31.56
N VAL A 52 6.26 25.60 30.91
CA VAL A 52 7.38 26.38 30.34
C VAL A 52 8.32 26.81 31.46
N GLU A 53 7.81 27.36 32.56
CA GLU A 53 8.62 27.75 33.71
C GLU A 53 9.39 26.56 34.31
N LYS A 54 8.72 25.40 34.48
CA LYS A 54 9.37 24.17 34.95
C LYS A 54 10.44 23.65 34.00
N GLN A 55 10.30 23.89 32.69
CA GLN A 55 11.34 23.58 31.71
C GLN A 55 12.53 24.54 31.81
N GLN A 56 12.27 25.85 31.88
CA GLN A 56 13.32 26.86 32.07
C GLN A 56 14.14 26.61 33.34
N ARG A 57 13.48 26.29 34.47
CA ARG A 57 14.16 25.90 35.73
C ARG A 57 15.06 24.66 35.55
N ARG A 58 14.65 23.67 34.74
CA ARG A 58 15.47 22.48 34.43
C ARG A 58 16.66 22.80 33.53
N GLU A 59 16.48 23.68 32.54
CA GLU A 59 17.55 24.11 31.64
C GLU A 59 18.59 24.96 32.38
N ALA A 60 18.16 25.86 33.28
CA ALA A 60 19.03 26.62 34.17
C ALA A 60 19.85 25.69 35.08
N ALA A 61 19.21 24.75 35.79
CA ALA A 61 19.90 23.77 36.63
C ALA A 61 20.88 22.89 35.83
N ALA A 62 20.53 22.52 34.59
CA ALA A 62 21.42 21.75 33.72
C ALA A 62 22.62 22.58 33.21
N LYS A 63 22.47 23.89 33.05
CA LYS A 63 23.57 24.81 32.72
C LYS A 63 24.52 24.96 33.92
N GLU A 64 23.98 25.22 35.11
CA GLU A 64 24.74 25.32 36.36
C GLU A 64 25.52 24.03 36.67
N ALA A 65 24.90 22.85 36.48
CA ALA A 65 25.57 21.57 36.67
C ALA A 65 26.73 21.35 35.69
N LYS A 66 26.60 21.79 34.42
CA LYS A 66 27.71 21.74 33.45
C LYS A 66 28.85 22.68 33.86
N GLU A 67 28.52 23.87 34.33
CA GLU A 67 29.48 24.89 34.75
C GLU A 67 30.30 24.42 35.96
N LYS A 68 29.64 23.82 36.97
CA LYS A 68 30.30 23.16 38.11
C LYS A 68 31.27 22.04 37.68
N VAL A 69 30.91 21.22 36.69
CA VAL A 69 31.81 20.18 36.13
C VAL A 69 33.00 20.78 35.37
N VAL A 70 32.84 21.93 34.71
CA VAL A 70 33.96 22.64 34.05
C VAL A 70 34.89 23.28 35.08
N ALA A 71 34.35 23.92 36.12
CA ALA A 71 35.13 24.49 37.22
C ALA A 71 35.97 23.40 37.94
N GLN A 72 35.35 22.27 38.30
CA GLN A 72 36.04 21.14 38.93
C GLN A 72 37.14 20.54 38.04
N LYS A 73 37.01 20.61 36.71
CA LYS A 73 38.08 20.21 35.78
C LYS A 73 39.23 21.20 35.71
N ARG A 74 38.98 22.50 35.88
CA ARG A 74 40.05 23.52 35.93
C ARG A 74 40.90 23.33 37.19
N GLN A 75 40.26 23.22 38.36
CA GLN A 75 40.94 22.98 39.63
C GLN A 75 41.83 21.73 39.62
N ARG A 76 41.37 20.62 39.02
CA ARG A 76 42.22 19.42 38.84
C ARG A 76 43.42 19.67 37.95
N LYS A 77 43.25 20.41 36.85
CA LYS A 77 44.34 20.72 35.92
C LYS A 77 45.38 21.65 36.53
N GLU A 78 44.97 22.54 37.44
CA GLU A 78 45.88 23.38 38.23
C GLU A 78 46.66 22.52 39.24
N GLN A 79 45.99 21.61 39.98
CA GLN A 79 46.67 20.67 40.89
C GLN A 79 47.64 19.70 40.19
N ASP A 80 47.35 19.29 38.95
CA ASP A 80 48.22 18.41 38.16
C ASP A 80 49.46 19.14 37.59
N GLN A 81 49.58 20.49 37.68
CA GLN A 81 50.72 21.25 37.11
C GLN A 81 51.84 21.56 38.11
N ASP A 82 51.59 21.48 39.42
CA ASP A 82 52.60 21.77 40.46
C ASP A 82 53.38 20.51 40.91
N GLY A 83 53.17 19.35 40.27
CA GLY A 83 53.64 18.04 40.74
C GLY A 83 54.96 17.49 40.16
N ASP A 84 55.41 17.96 38.99
CA ASP A 84 56.52 17.33 38.24
C ASP A 84 57.75 18.26 38.11
N MET A 85 58.56 18.34 39.16
CA MET A 85 59.85 19.04 39.20
C MET A 85 60.94 18.22 39.93
N ALA A 86 61.01 16.89 39.69
CA ALA A 86 62.12 16.07 40.18
C ALA A 86 62.30 14.74 39.41
N ALA A 87 63.19 14.72 38.40
CA ALA A 87 64.14 13.64 38.08
C ALA A 87 64.70 13.80 36.66
N GLY A 88 65.97 14.17 36.54
CA GLY A 88 66.70 14.07 35.27
C GLY A 88 67.33 12.69 35.09
N SER A 89 67.40 12.21 33.85
CA SER A 89 68.34 11.15 33.46
C SER A 89 68.67 11.24 31.97
N ASN A 90 69.95 11.14 31.65
CA ASN A 90 70.49 11.25 30.30
C ASN A 90 70.32 9.94 29.54
N TYR A 91 70.05 9.99 28.23
CA TYR A 91 70.86 9.27 27.23
C TYR A 91 70.67 9.89 25.82
N SER A 92 71.69 9.76 24.98
CA SER A 92 71.88 10.58 23.77
C SER A 92 71.75 9.77 22.48
N SER A 93 70.99 10.31 21.51
CA SER A 93 71.32 10.30 20.06
C SER A 93 71.24 8.97 19.24
N PRO A 94 71.19 9.01 17.88
CA PRO A 94 70.55 10.00 16.99
C PRO A 94 69.80 9.29 15.79
N PRO A 95 69.76 9.74 14.50
CA PRO A 95 68.45 9.98 13.85
C PRO A 95 68.22 9.31 12.48
N LYS A 96 66.97 9.34 11.94
CA LYS A 96 66.62 9.95 10.61
C LYS A 96 65.21 9.62 10.06
N LYS A 97 64.72 10.61 9.30
CA LYS A 97 63.81 10.54 8.12
C LYS A 97 62.31 10.23 8.29
N LYS A 98 61.57 11.35 8.39
CA LYS A 98 60.29 11.66 7.73
C LYS A 98 59.80 10.66 6.65
N LYS A 99 58.54 10.23 6.77
CA LYS A 99 57.49 10.41 5.74
C LYS A 99 56.09 10.26 6.37
N ALA A 100 55.13 11.03 5.86
CA ALA A 100 53.79 11.14 6.45
C ALA A 100 52.85 10.02 5.96
N ALA A 101 52.08 9.44 6.88
CA ALA A 101 50.91 8.61 6.60
C ALA A 101 49.90 8.79 7.74
N VAL A 102 49.00 9.77 7.61
CA VAL A 102 47.91 9.99 8.59
C VAL A 102 46.70 9.17 8.17
N THR A 103 46.63 7.95 8.69
CA THR A 103 45.42 7.12 8.72
C THR A 103 45.35 6.42 10.07
N THR A 104 44.59 6.97 11.02
CA THR A 104 44.23 6.25 12.25
C THR A 104 42.84 6.64 12.74
N THR A 105 41.92 5.71 12.50
CA THR A 105 40.77 5.46 13.38
C THR A 105 41.23 5.08 14.79
N THR A 106 40.62 5.62 15.84
CA THR A 106 40.71 5.03 17.19
C THR A 106 39.43 5.23 18.00
N LYS A 107 38.57 4.20 18.03
CA LYS A 107 37.56 4.04 19.09
C LYS A 107 38.22 3.36 20.30
N VAL A 108 38.45 4.09 21.38
CA VAL A 108 38.98 3.53 22.64
C VAL A 108 37.82 3.14 23.57
N LYS A 109 37.87 1.91 24.09
CA LYS A 109 36.93 1.36 25.07
C LYS A 109 37.03 2.13 26.40
N ARG A 110 35.90 2.56 26.96
CA ARG A 110 35.80 2.88 28.39
C ARG A 110 35.48 1.61 29.18
N GLN A 111 36.49 1.03 29.82
CA GLN A 111 36.26 0.17 30.98
C GLN A 111 36.01 1.04 32.22
N ARG A 112 35.02 0.67 33.03
CA ARG A 112 34.76 1.31 34.32
C ARG A 112 35.64 0.65 35.37
N LYS A 113 36.62 1.37 35.94
CA LYS A 113 37.08 1.10 37.31
C LYS A 113 36.01 1.64 38.27
N LYS A 114 35.52 0.79 39.18
CA LYS A 114 34.77 1.20 40.36
C LYS A 114 35.03 0.18 41.46
N ASN A 115 35.96 0.52 42.35
CA ASN A 115 36.17 -0.15 43.63
C ASN A 115 36.02 0.90 44.74
N ASP A 116 36.00 0.42 45.98
CA ASP A 116 36.07 1.17 47.24
C ASP A 116 34.80 1.94 47.64
N LYS A 117 33.93 1.27 48.43
CA LYS A 117 33.85 1.43 49.89
C LYS A 117 32.80 0.47 50.49
N ILE A 118 32.95 0.11 51.78
CA ILE A 118 32.04 -0.70 52.61
C ILE A 118 32.14 -2.22 52.28
N SER A 119 32.38 -3.15 53.22
CA SER A 119 32.57 -3.05 54.69
C SER A 119 33.56 -4.11 55.20
N GLU A 120 34.17 -3.85 56.36
CA GLU A 120 34.71 -4.91 57.23
C GLU A 120 33.54 -5.66 57.88
N GLU A 121 33.55 -7.00 57.80
CA GLU A 121 33.03 -7.96 58.80
C GLU A 121 33.11 -9.40 58.24
N ASN A 122 33.19 -10.39 59.13
CA ASN A 122 33.28 -11.84 58.84
C ASN A 122 34.60 -12.35 58.22
N ASN A 123 35.70 -12.19 58.96
CA ASN A 123 36.91 -12.99 58.80
C ASN A 123 36.94 -14.15 59.80
N GLU A 124 35.97 -15.06 59.73
CA GLU A 124 35.93 -16.27 60.57
C GLU A 124 35.10 -17.38 59.89
N GLN A 125 35.77 -18.22 59.08
CA GLN A 125 35.41 -19.60 58.65
C GLN A 125 36.07 -19.98 57.30
N GLN A 126 37.40 -20.13 57.29
CA GLN A 126 38.12 -20.82 56.20
C GLN A 126 39.10 -21.88 56.73
N GLN A 127 38.52 -22.89 57.39
CA GLN A 127 39.07 -24.24 57.45
C GLN A 127 37.96 -25.26 57.15
N ARG A 128 37.72 -25.48 55.87
CA ARG A 128 37.15 -26.72 55.33
C ARG A 128 38.01 -27.15 54.16
N ASP A 129 38.26 -28.45 54.06
CA ASP A 129 39.10 -29.03 53.02
C ASP A 129 38.69 -28.56 51.62
N PRO A 130 39.66 -28.35 50.71
CA PRO A 130 39.37 -28.28 49.29
C PRO A 130 38.93 -29.68 48.82
N GLN A 131 37.64 -29.97 48.97
CA GLN A 131 37.00 -31.07 48.24
C GLN A 131 37.36 -30.89 46.77
N GLN A 132 38.14 -31.83 46.23
CA GLN A 132 38.54 -31.79 44.84
C GLN A 132 37.28 -31.70 43.97
N PRO A 133 37.21 -30.77 43.01
CA PRO A 133 36.04 -30.64 42.15
C PRO A 133 35.83 -31.98 41.44
N VAL A 134 34.63 -32.56 41.60
CA VAL A 134 34.33 -33.93 41.18
C VAL A 134 34.61 -34.15 39.69
N SER A 135 35.79 -34.70 39.39
CA SER A 135 36.32 -34.85 38.03
C SER A 135 35.47 -35.75 37.14
N HIS A 136 34.67 -36.62 37.74
CA HIS A 136 33.94 -37.70 37.05
C HIS A 136 32.68 -37.23 36.31
N LEU A 137 32.21 -36.00 36.51
CA LEU A 137 31.11 -35.44 35.71
C LEU A 137 31.53 -35.10 34.27
N TYR A 138 32.84 -35.02 34.00
CA TYR A 138 33.39 -34.70 32.68
C TYR A 138 33.53 -35.93 31.76
N ASP A 139 33.41 -37.15 32.31
CA ASP A 139 33.53 -38.41 31.56
C ASP A 139 32.19 -38.85 30.91
N ILE A 140 31.11 -38.10 31.13
CA ILE A 140 29.79 -38.37 30.54
C ILE A 140 29.81 -38.01 29.05
N SER A 141 29.60 -39.01 28.19
CA SER A 141 29.57 -38.83 26.73
C SER A 141 28.48 -37.85 26.25
N ILE A 142 28.69 -37.23 25.09
CA ILE A 142 27.80 -36.20 24.57
C ILE A 142 26.41 -36.76 24.21
N GLU A 143 26.34 -38.04 23.86
CA GLU A 143 25.12 -38.80 23.59
C GLU A 143 24.28 -38.99 24.86
N VAL A 144 24.92 -39.24 26.00
CA VAL A 144 24.22 -39.33 27.30
C VAL A 144 23.72 -37.94 27.73
N TRP A 145 24.50 -36.88 27.51
CA TRP A 145 24.01 -35.52 27.71
C TRP A 145 22.83 -35.18 26.80
N GLU A 146 22.82 -35.60 25.54
CA GLU A 146 21.69 -35.43 24.63
C GLU A 146 20.43 -36.16 25.13
N LEU A 147 20.57 -37.40 25.63
CA LEU A 147 19.48 -38.17 26.25
C LEU A 147 18.95 -37.55 27.55
N ILE A 148 19.79 -36.91 28.37
CA ILE A 148 19.32 -36.18 29.56
C ILE A 148 18.57 -34.90 29.13
N PHE A 149 19.17 -34.15 28.20
CA PHE A 149 18.71 -32.82 27.82
C PHE A 149 17.52 -32.81 26.85
N GLN A 150 17.18 -33.94 26.20
CA GLN A 150 15.92 -34.08 25.44
C GLN A 150 14.67 -33.93 26.32
N HIS A 151 14.81 -34.12 27.64
CA HIS A 151 13.73 -33.99 28.63
C HIS A 151 13.63 -32.57 29.24
N LEU A 152 14.56 -31.66 28.90
CA LEU A 152 14.57 -30.28 29.37
C LEU A 152 14.06 -29.32 28.30
N TYR A 153 13.35 -28.29 28.72
CA TYR A 153 12.89 -27.25 27.80
C TYR A 153 14.05 -26.33 27.35
N PRO A 154 13.96 -25.70 26.17
CA PRO A 154 14.97 -24.75 25.70
C PRO A 154 15.28 -23.59 26.68
N SER A 155 14.31 -23.20 27.51
CA SER A 155 14.47 -22.24 28.60
C SER A 155 15.34 -22.77 29.74
N GLU A 156 15.14 -24.02 30.14
CA GLU A 156 15.92 -24.70 31.19
C GLU A 156 17.36 -24.97 30.74
N LEU A 157 17.55 -25.39 29.49
CA LEU A 157 18.89 -25.52 28.89
C LEU A 157 19.63 -24.17 28.86
N ALA A 158 18.91 -23.07 28.59
CA ALA A 158 19.48 -21.72 28.64
C ALA A 158 19.90 -21.29 30.06
N THR A 159 19.19 -21.74 31.09
CA THR A 159 19.57 -21.54 32.50
C THR A 159 20.74 -22.43 32.89
N LEU A 160 20.76 -23.70 32.46
CA LEU A 160 21.87 -24.62 32.69
C LEU A 160 23.19 -24.06 32.11
N ALA A 161 23.13 -23.48 30.90
CA ALA A 161 24.24 -22.79 30.25
C ALA A 161 24.72 -21.51 30.97
N GLN A 162 24.09 -21.09 32.07
CA GLN A 162 24.53 -19.97 32.91
C GLN A 162 25.23 -20.42 34.20
N ILE A 163 25.18 -21.71 34.56
CA ILE A 163 25.75 -22.23 35.81
C ILE A 163 27.28 -22.15 35.80
N ASN A 164 27.92 -22.62 34.73
CA ASN A 164 29.36 -22.49 34.52
C ASN A 164 29.73 -22.54 33.02
N ASP A 165 30.97 -22.16 32.68
CA ASP A 165 31.44 -22.13 31.29
C ASP A 165 31.51 -23.54 30.63
N HIS A 166 31.54 -24.63 31.41
CA HIS A 166 31.54 -25.99 30.87
C HIS A 166 30.15 -26.42 30.40
N PHE A 167 29.10 -26.28 31.23
CA PHE A 167 27.71 -26.47 30.81
C PHE A 167 27.34 -25.55 29.64
N LYS A 168 27.82 -24.30 29.67
CA LYS A 168 27.68 -23.37 28.55
C LYS A 168 28.29 -23.92 27.27
N ALA A 169 29.47 -24.54 27.32
CA ALA A 169 30.09 -25.18 26.17
C ALA A 169 29.26 -26.38 25.68
N ILE A 170 28.93 -27.35 26.55
CA ILE A 170 28.11 -28.53 26.20
C ILE A 170 26.80 -28.09 25.56
N VAL A 171 26.01 -27.27 26.28
CA VAL A 171 24.70 -26.80 25.81
C VAL A 171 24.83 -26.05 24.49
N THR A 172 25.84 -25.18 24.32
CA THR A 172 26.01 -24.38 23.10
C THR A 172 26.17 -25.22 21.83
N TYR A 173 26.79 -26.41 21.94
CA TYR A 173 27.07 -27.29 20.81
C TYR A 173 26.04 -28.39 20.56
N MET A 174 24.98 -28.48 21.37
CA MET A 174 23.95 -29.52 21.23
C MET A 174 23.23 -29.51 19.86
N PRO A 175 22.93 -30.69 19.27
CA PRO A 175 22.17 -30.81 18.03
C PRO A 175 20.75 -30.22 18.11
N ILE A 176 20.13 -30.23 19.29
CA ILE A 176 18.76 -29.72 19.52
C ILE A 176 18.57 -28.29 19.00
N TRP A 177 19.57 -27.41 19.12
CA TRP A 177 19.46 -26.02 18.64
C TRP A 177 19.39 -25.92 17.13
N LYS A 178 20.06 -26.82 16.40
CA LYS A 178 19.95 -26.92 14.95
C LYS A 178 18.55 -27.43 14.55
N SER A 179 18.05 -28.45 15.26
CA SER A 179 16.68 -28.96 15.08
C SER A 179 15.62 -27.88 15.32
N ILE A 180 15.76 -27.10 16.40
CA ILE A 180 14.90 -25.94 16.68
C ILE A 180 14.99 -24.91 15.57
N CYS A 181 16.19 -24.51 15.12
CA CYS A 181 16.32 -23.55 14.03
C CYS A 181 15.64 -24.02 12.74
N LEU A 182 15.78 -25.30 12.38
CA LEU A 182 15.12 -25.88 11.20
C LEU A 182 13.59 -25.89 11.35
N LYS A 183 13.03 -26.42 12.45
CA LYS A 183 11.58 -26.41 12.73
C LYS A 183 10.99 -24.99 12.79
N ALA A 184 11.72 -24.06 13.39
CA ALA A 184 11.31 -22.66 13.51
C ALA A 184 11.57 -21.82 12.23
N SER A 185 12.20 -22.40 11.19
CA SER A 185 12.66 -21.66 10.00
C SER A 185 13.48 -20.41 10.37
N LEU A 186 14.32 -20.52 11.41
CA LEU A 186 15.24 -19.47 11.82
C LEU A 186 16.43 -19.41 10.85
N PRO A 187 17.01 -18.22 10.62
CA PRO A 187 18.14 -18.09 9.72
C PRO A 187 19.37 -18.82 10.25
N ASP A 188 20.02 -19.59 9.38
CA ASP A 188 21.28 -20.25 9.71
C ASP A 188 22.35 -19.26 10.21
N PRO A 189 23.22 -19.71 11.12
CA PRO A 189 24.30 -18.89 11.64
C PRO A 189 25.27 -18.46 10.52
N LYS A 190 25.37 -17.16 10.28
CA LYS A 190 26.27 -16.60 9.27
C LYS A 190 27.73 -16.80 9.71
N ILE A 191 28.51 -17.48 8.87
CA ILE A 191 29.92 -17.83 9.09
C ILE A 191 30.86 -16.58 9.14
N ARG A 192 30.45 -15.43 8.58
CA ARG A 192 31.33 -14.25 8.47
C ARG A 192 31.12 -13.21 9.57
N GLY A 193 32.19 -12.91 10.30
CA GLY A 193 32.37 -11.71 11.13
C GLY A 193 32.19 -11.94 12.63
N HIS A 194 31.07 -12.55 13.04
CA HIS A 194 30.85 -13.02 14.42
C HIS A 194 30.01 -14.28 14.36
N CYS A 195 30.64 -15.45 14.50
CA CYS A 195 29.97 -16.75 14.46
C CYS A 195 28.97 -16.85 15.61
N LYS A 196 27.69 -16.66 15.30
CA LYS A 196 26.62 -17.03 16.21
C LYS A 196 26.49 -18.54 16.16
N THR A 197 26.40 -19.21 17.30
CA THR A 197 26.04 -20.62 17.32
C THR A 197 24.52 -20.77 17.12
N PHE A 198 24.04 -21.97 16.76
CA PHE A 198 22.60 -22.22 16.69
C PHE A 198 21.90 -21.86 18.01
N TYR A 199 22.52 -22.20 19.15
CA TYR A 199 22.12 -21.74 20.49
C TYR A 199 21.88 -20.22 20.54
N GLN A 200 22.86 -19.39 20.16
CA GLN A 200 22.70 -17.93 20.16
C GLN A 200 21.60 -17.41 19.23
N VAL A 201 21.32 -18.11 18.11
CA VAL A 201 20.20 -17.78 17.22
C VAL A 201 18.86 -18.08 17.91
N VAL A 202 18.72 -19.26 18.52
CA VAL A 202 17.50 -19.66 19.24
C VAL A 202 17.26 -18.76 20.45
N ILE A 203 18.26 -18.53 21.32
CA ILE A 203 18.10 -17.67 22.52
C ILE A 203 17.73 -16.23 22.16
N LYS A 204 18.29 -15.66 21.09
CA LYS A 204 17.86 -14.34 20.58
C LYS A 204 16.38 -14.31 20.19
N HIS A 205 15.79 -15.46 19.89
CA HIS A 205 14.42 -15.63 19.42
C HIS A 205 13.54 -16.47 20.35
N SER A 206 13.97 -16.77 21.59
CA SER A 206 13.31 -17.70 22.52
C SER A 206 11.85 -17.31 22.79
N TYR A 207 11.59 -16.04 23.07
CA TYR A 207 10.24 -15.45 23.23
C TYR A 207 9.32 -15.57 22.00
N ARG A 208 9.80 -16.13 20.89
CA ARG A 208 9.01 -16.45 19.67
C ARG A 208 9.03 -17.92 19.30
N VAL A 209 9.86 -18.73 19.94
CA VAL A 209 9.88 -20.19 19.75
C VAL A 209 8.95 -20.81 20.79
N CYS A 210 8.18 -21.81 20.39
CA CYS A 210 7.45 -22.62 21.36
C CYS A 210 8.36 -23.69 21.96
N GLU A 211 8.46 -23.75 23.28
CA GLU A 211 9.30 -24.71 24.00
C GLU A 211 8.76 -26.15 23.90
N LYS A 212 7.46 -26.35 23.61
CA LYS A 212 6.85 -27.68 23.43
C LYS A 212 6.96 -28.25 22.01
N CYS A 213 6.81 -27.43 20.96
CA CYS A 213 6.80 -27.92 19.56
C CYS A 213 7.88 -27.30 18.65
N HIS A 214 8.67 -26.36 19.16
CA HIS A 214 9.72 -25.63 18.46
C HIS A 214 9.26 -24.79 17.25
N ALA A 215 7.95 -24.57 17.08
CA ALA A 215 7.41 -23.71 16.03
C ALA A 215 7.65 -22.22 16.30
N TYR A 216 7.83 -21.43 15.23
CA TYR A 216 8.03 -19.98 15.31
C TYR A 216 6.70 -19.23 15.32
N CYS A 217 6.55 -18.31 16.27
CA CYS A 217 5.30 -17.65 16.60
C CYS A 217 5.30 -16.16 16.22
N ALA A 218 4.12 -15.54 16.26
CA ALA A 218 4.00 -14.09 16.10
C ALA A 218 4.74 -13.34 17.20
N LYS A 219 5.11 -12.07 16.96
CA LYS A 219 5.77 -11.22 17.96
C LYS A 219 4.83 -10.78 19.10
N SER A 220 3.50 -10.78 18.89
CA SER A 220 2.52 -10.34 19.89
C SER A 220 1.09 -10.83 19.57
N GLY A 221 0.24 -10.82 20.59
CA GLY A 221 -1.16 -11.30 20.54
C GLY A 221 -1.29 -12.77 20.94
N SER A 222 -2.49 -13.33 20.83
CA SER A 222 -2.75 -14.75 21.10
C SER A 222 -1.92 -15.71 20.22
N SER A 223 -1.49 -15.30 19.02
CA SER A 223 -0.62 -16.09 18.14
C SER A 223 0.88 -16.03 18.51
N ALA A 224 1.26 -15.35 19.61
CA ALA A 224 2.62 -15.35 20.11
C ALA A 224 2.94 -16.64 20.91
N SER A 225 4.24 -16.88 21.14
CA SER A 225 4.68 -17.76 22.21
C SER A 225 4.45 -17.00 23.52
N LEU A 226 3.75 -17.60 24.48
CA LEU A 226 3.39 -16.96 25.74
C LEU A 226 3.73 -17.90 26.91
N PRO A 227 4.22 -17.37 28.04
CA PRO A 227 4.47 -18.17 29.23
C PRO A 227 3.16 -18.73 29.78
N VAL A 228 3.09 -20.05 29.94
CA VAL A 228 2.01 -20.75 30.64
C VAL A 228 2.60 -21.39 31.88
N HIS A 229 1.99 -21.13 33.03
CA HIS A 229 2.38 -21.79 34.28
C HIS A 229 1.95 -23.26 34.24
N MET A 230 2.89 -24.18 34.46
CA MET A 230 2.58 -25.59 34.67
C MET A 230 2.74 -25.94 36.15
N GLU A 231 1.62 -26.23 36.82
CA GLU A 231 1.58 -26.52 38.26
C GLU A 231 2.48 -27.70 38.65
N GLU A 232 2.49 -28.77 37.85
CA GLU A 232 3.32 -29.96 38.03
C GLU A 232 4.81 -29.64 38.17
N GLN A 233 5.29 -28.60 37.47
CA GLN A 233 6.70 -28.22 37.42
C GLN A 233 7.00 -26.91 38.17
N LYS A 234 5.97 -26.17 38.61
CA LYS A 234 6.04 -24.83 39.21
C LYS A 234 6.86 -23.83 38.37
N LYS A 235 6.74 -23.93 37.04
CA LYS A 235 7.51 -23.14 36.06
C LYS A 235 6.63 -22.62 34.93
N ASP A 236 7.08 -21.51 34.34
CA ASP A 236 6.44 -20.89 33.18
C ASP A 236 7.14 -21.33 31.89
N ILE A 237 6.38 -21.88 30.95
CA ILE A 237 6.88 -22.44 29.68
C ILE A 237 6.31 -21.66 28.50
N ASN A 238 7.15 -21.24 27.55
CA ASN A 238 6.68 -20.48 26.39
C ASN A 238 5.98 -21.39 25.36
N MET A 239 4.65 -21.30 25.28
CA MET A 239 3.83 -22.12 24.40
C MET A 239 3.18 -21.32 23.27
N CYS A 240 3.15 -21.88 22.05
CA CYS A 240 2.38 -21.33 20.92
C CYS A 240 0.87 -21.56 21.12
N LEU A 241 0.05 -20.86 20.32
CA LEU A 241 -1.42 -20.96 20.39
C LEU A 241 -1.94 -22.42 20.30
N ALA A 242 -1.38 -23.25 19.41
CA ALA A 242 -1.82 -24.64 19.26
C ALA A 242 -1.48 -25.49 20.50
N CYS A 243 -0.26 -25.38 21.01
CA CYS A 243 0.16 -26.07 22.24
C CYS A 243 -0.63 -25.59 23.46
N ARG A 244 -0.92 -24.29 23.57
CA ARG A 244 -1.77 -23.75 24.66
C ARG A 244 -3.22 -24.22 24.59
N LYS A 245 -3.80 -24.33 23.39
CA LYS A 245 -5.15 -24.93 23.22
C LYS A 245 -5.16 -26.38 23.70
N SER A 246 -4.18 -27.17 23.27
CA SER A 246 -4.03 -28.55 23.75
C SER A 246 -3.82 -28.61 25.28
N HIS A 247 -2.97 -27.75 25.84
CA HIS A 247 -2.75 -27.68 27.29
C HIS A 247 -4.05 -27.33 28.04
N PHE A 248 -4.77 -26.29 27.61
CA PHE A 248 -6.03 -25.87 28.23
C PHE A 248 -7.15 -26.93 28.15
N LEU A 249 -7.15 -27.76 27.09
CA LEU A 249 -8.12 -28.87 26.98
C LEU A 249 -7.81 -30.02 27.94
N THR A 250 -6.55 -30.23 28.32
CA THR A 250 -6.13 -31.25 29.30
C THR A 250 -6.18 -30.72 30.74
N TYR A 251 -5.77 -29.46 30.92
CA TYR A 251 -5.69 -28.75 32.19
C TYR A 251 -6.47 -27.43 32.05
N PRO A 252 -7.80 -27.46 32.19
CA PRO A 252 -8.63 -26.26 32.12
C PRO A 252 -8.30 -25.36 33.31
N GLU A 253 -7.96 -24.10 33.02
CA GLU A 253 -7.80 -23.06 34.04
C GLU A 253 -9.12 -22.93 34.82
N GLN A 254 -9.08 -23.08 36.15
CA GLN A 254 -10.24 -22.82 36.98
C GLN A 254 -10.73 -21.39 36.74
N ASP A 255 -12.04 -21.17 36.78
CA ASP A 255 -12.55 -19.79 36.80
C ASP A 255 -12.01 -19.13 38.08
N PRO A 256 -11.48 -17.89 38.00
CA PRO A 256 -10.99 -17.19 39.19
C PRO A 256 -12.16 -17.12 40.16
N PRO A 257 -12.03 -17.67 41.38
CA PRO A 257 -13.19 -17.92 42.19
C PRO A 257 -13.83 -16.59 42.61
N ASP A 258 -15.16 -16.56 42.71
CA ASP A 258 -15.97 -15.36 42.97
C ASP A 258 -15.75 -14.75 44.38
N HIS A 259 -14.73 -15.19 45.13
CA HIS A 259 -14.37 -14.84 46.52
C HIS A 259 -13.92 -13.37 46.74
N ALA A 260 -14.38 -12.41 45.94
CA ALA A 260 -14.18 -10.98 46.20
C ALA A 260 -15.20 -10.42 47.24
N ASP A 261 -16.28 -11.16 47.50
CA ASP A 261 -17.49 -10.64 48.15
C ASP A 261 -17.95 -11.46 49.40
N GLU A 262 -17.08 -12.26 50.04
CA GLU A 262 -17.50 -13.20 51.12
C GLU A 262 -17.75 -12.56 52.51
N GLU A 263 -17.62 -11.24 52.68
CA GLU A 263 -17.98 -10.53 53.93
C GLU A 263 -18.87 -9.28 53.67
N GLN A 264 -19.92 -9.41 52.86
CA GLN A 264 -20.95 -8.36 52.72
C GLN A 264 -22.35 -8.84 53.10
N SER A 265 -23.13 -7.93 53.69
CA SER A 265 -24.33 -8.25 54.46
C SER A 265 -25.45 -8.88 53.63
N GLN A 266 -26.32 -9.71 54.23
CA GLN A 266 -27.43 -10.39 53.54
C GLN A 266 -28.37 -9.44 52.75
N VAL A 267 -28.46 -8.16 53.14
CA VAL A 267 -29.24 -7.14 52.42
C VAL A 267 -28.50 -6.59 51.21
N GLU A 268 -27.18 -6.43 51.30
CA GLU A 268 -26.34 -6.15 50.13
C GLU A 268 -26.32 -7.37 49.21
N GLU A 269 -26.32 -8.59 49.73
CA GLU A 269 -26.30 -9.82 48.96
C GLU A 269 -27.49 -9.93 47.99
N GLU A 270 -28.72 -9.54 48.37
CA GLU A 270 -29.86 -9.59 47.42
C GLU A 270 -29.74 -8.51 46.32
N GLN A 271 -29.30 -7.29 46.67
CA GLN A 271 -29.06 -6.23 45.68
C GLN A 271 -27.88 -6.57 44.77
N GLN A 272 -26.84 -7.19 45.32
CA GLN A 272 -25.72 -7.72 44.60
C GLN A 272 -26.11 -8.92 43.76
N GLN A 273 -26.98 -9.84 44.19
CA GLN A 273 -27.50 -10.90 43.32
C GLN A 273 -28.26 -10.31 42.14
N ARG A 274 -29.07 -9.26 42.34
CA ARG A 274 -29.73 -8.54 41.22
C ARG A 274 -28.71 -7.84 40.31
N HIS A 275 -27.62 -7.31 40.85
CA HIS A 275 -26.52 -6.73 40.07
C HIS A 275 -25.63 -7.78 39.39
N ARG A 276 -25.34 -8.92 40.01
CA ARG A 276 -24.61 -10.08 39.47
C ARG A 276 -25.43 -10.68 38.32
N ARG A 277 -26.72 -10.96 38.50
CA ARG A 277 -27.65 -11.38 37.42
C ARG A 277 -27.76 -10.37 36.25
N ARG A 278 -27.39 -9.10 36.46
CA ARG A 278 -27.27 -8.08 35.39
C ARG A 278 -25.84 -7.97 34.81
N ARG A 279 -24.80 -8.33 35.58
CA ARG A 279 -23.38 -8.38 35.16
C ARG A 279 -23.03 -9.69 34.45
N THR A 280 -23.74 -10.80 34.72
CA THR A 280 -23.56 -12.08 34.04
C THR A 280 -23.92 -12.03 32.55
N ARG A 281 -24.66 -11.01 32.08
CA ARG A 281 -25.02 -10.88 30.66
C ARG A 281 -24.32 -9.71 29.98
N ILE A 282 -23.63 -10.02 28.89
CA ILE A 282 -22.87 -9.06 28.07
C ILE A 282 -23.42 -9.00 26.65
N THR A 283 -23.30 -7.83 25.99
CA THR A 283 -23.73 -7.67 24.60
C THR A 283 -22.70 -8.27 23.63
N LYS A 284 -23.11 -8.56 22.38
CA LYS A 284 -22.19 -9.00 21.30
C LYS A 284 -20.93 -8.11 21.21
N SER A 285 -21.12 -6.78 21.20
CA SER A 285 -20.03 -5.80 21.13
C SER A 285 -19.13 -5.77 22.36
N THR A 286 -19.68 -5.97 23.56
CA THR A 286 -18.88 -6.15 24.79
C THR A 286 -18.05 -7.42 24.70
N GLY A 287 -18.64 -8.56 24.31
CA GLY A 287 -17.92 -9.83 24.15
C GLY A 287 -16.75 -9.74 23.18
N MET A 288 -17.00 -9.25 21.95
CA MET A 288 -15.95 -9.04 20.94
C MET A 288 -14.85 -8.09 21.42
N SER A 289 -15.21 -6.96 22.05
CA SER A 289 -14.22 -5.96 22.46
C SER A 289 -13.39 -6.39 23.68
N PHE A 290 -13.99 -7.10 24.63
CA PHE A 290 -13.36 -7.50 25.88
C PHE A 290 -12.58 -8.81 25.72
N PHE A 291 -13.18 -9.85 25.14
CA PHE A 291 -12.56 -11.17 24.97
C PHE A 291 -11.81 -11.35 23.65
N ARG A 292 -11.89 -10.39 22.71
CA ARG A 292 -11.20 -10.42 21.40
C ARG A 292 -11.62 -11.58 20.50
N LEU A 293 -12.88 -11.98 20.65
CA LEU A 293 -13.61 -12.88 19.77
C LEU A 293 -14.06 -12.17 18.49
N ASN A 294 -14.09 -12.89 17.37
CA ASN A 294 -14.66 -12.40 16.12
C ASN A 294 -16.19 -12.52 16.10
N GLU A 295 -16.83 -11.99 15.05
CA GLU A 295 -18.27 -12.13 14.85
C GLU A 295 -18.71 -13.60 14.77
N PHE A 296 -17.98 -14.43 14.01
CA PHE A 296 -18.19 -15.87 13.90
C PHE A 296 -18.07 -16.59 15.25
N ASP A 297 -17.06 -16.23 16.05
CA ASP A 297 -16.86 -16.80 17.39
C ASP A 297 -18.05 -16.50 18.32
N MET A 298 -18.60 -15.28 18.25
CA MET A 298 -19.78 -14.89 19.02
C MET A 298 -21.08 -15.54 18.52
N ASP A 299 -21.12 -16.05 17.29
CA ASP A 299 -22.32 -16.69 16.75
C ASP A 299 -22.38 -18.20 17.07
N ASN A 300 -21.28 -18.77 17.58
CA ASN A 300 -21.17 -20.13 18.12
C ASN A 300 -21.43 -20.23 19.64
N ILE A 301 -21.93 -19.16 20.28
CA ILE A 301 -22.21 -19.09 21.72
C ILE A 301 -23.71 -18.83 21.91
N ASN A 302 -24.34 -19.48 22.89
CA ASN A 302 -25.75 -19.29 23.18
C ASN A 302 -26.04 -17.82 23.54
N TYR A 303 -27.16 -17.30 23.05
CA TYR A 303 -27.57 -15.93 23.34
C TYR A 303 -29.08 -15.78 23.46
N ILE A 304 -29.48 -14.80 24.24
CA ILE A 304 -30.86 -14.38 24.40
C ILE A 304 -31.06 -13.11 23.56
N PRO A 305 -31.91 -13.14 22.52
CA PRO A 305 -32.26 -11.94 21.76
C PRO A 305 -33.18 -11.06 22.60
N VAL A 306 -32.79 -9.79 22.79
CA VAL A 306 -33.58 -8.77 23.48
C VAL A 306 -33.81 -7.60 22.52
N ARG A 307 -34.98 -6.96 22.59
CA ARG A 307 -35.26 -5.76 21.79
C ARG A 307 -34.20 -4.68 22.04
N ASN A 308 -33.69 -4.09 20.96
CA ASN A 308 -32.63 -3.09 21.04
C ASN A 308 -33.12 -1.84 21.81
N PRO A 309 -32.41 -1.39 22.87
CA PRO A 309 -32.86 -0.31 23.74
C PRO A 309 -32.77 1.08 23.09
N TYR A 310 -31.89 1.26 22.09
CA TYR A 310 -31.68 2.55 21.43
C TYR A 310 -32.62 2.78 20.24
N TYR A 311 -32.97 1.71 19.52
CA TYR A 311 -33.72 1.81 18.27
C TYR A 311 -34.76 0.69 18.19
N ARG A 312 -36.06 1.05 18.22
CA ARG A 312 -37.18 0.09 18.19
C ARG A 312 -37.14 -0.88 17.01
N ASN A 313 -36.66 -0.41 15.85
CA ASN A 313 -36.68 -1.14 14.58
C ASN A 313 -35.28 -1.67 14.17
N ALA A 314 -34.26 -1.52 15.01
CA ALA A 314 -32.94 -2.10 14.73
C ALA A 314 -32.91 -3.61 15.08
N PRO A 315 -31.93 -4.36 14.55
CA PRO A 315 -31.76 -5.77 14.91
C PRO A 315 -31.71 -6.00 16.43
N PRO A 316 -32.29 -7.10 16.93
CA PRO A 316 -32.33 -7.39 18.36
C PRO A 316 -30.91 -7.49 18.93
N MET A 317 -30.74 -6.92 20.12
CA MET A 317 -29.52 -6.99 20.90
C MET A 317 -29.33 -8.42 21.42
N ARG A 318 -28.25 -9.08 21.00
CA ARG A 318 -27.85 -10.40 21.52
C ARG A 318 -27.16 -10.22 22.87
N LEU A 319 -27.72 -10.86 23.91
CA LEU A 319 -27.12 -10.95 25.25
C LEU A 319 -26.59 -12.37 25.48
N TYR A 320 -25.31 -12.46 25.83
CA TYR A 320 -24.58 -13.70 26.06
C TYR A 320 -24.25 -13.84 27.54
N GLU A 321 -24.11 -15.06 28.05
CA GLU A 321 -23.59 -15.27 29.40
C GLU A 321 -22.07 -15.05 29.45
N SER A 322 -21.59 -14.28 30.43
CA SER A 322 -20.19 -13.87 30.52
C SER A 322 -19.26 -15.03 30.84
N SER A 323 -19.74 -16.02 31.61
CA SER A 323 -19.09 -17.30 31.88
C SER A 323 -18.86 -18.06 30.57
N GLU A 324 -19.93 -18.38 29.84
CA GLU A 324 -19.86 -19.09 28.54
C GLU A 324 -18.93 -18.39 27.54
N VAL A 325 -19.01 -17.06 27.44
CA VAL A 325 -18.14 -16.28 26.53
C VAL A 325 -16.67 -16.32 26.98
N HIS A 326 -16.40 -16.29 28.28
CA HIS A 326 -15.04 -16.41 28.82
C HIS A 326 -14.48 -17.82 28.60
N SER A 327 -15.23 -18.88 28.92
CA SER A 327 -14.82 -20.26 28.65
C SER A 327 -14.61 -20.52 27.15
N TYR A 328 -15.46 -19.98 26.27
CA TYR A 328 -15.26 -20.02 24.82
C TYR A 328 -13.98 -19.27 24.42
N ALA A 329 -13.73 -18.08 24.98
CA ALA A 329 -12.51 -17.31 24.71
C ALA A 329 -11.23 -18.01 25.17
N ARG A 330 -11.25 -18.73 26.30
CA ARG A 330 -10.13 -19.57 26.75
C ARG A 330 -9.83 -20.68 25.74
N ARG A 331 -10.86 -21.34 25.16
CA ARG A 331 -10.70 -22.29 24.04
C ARG A 331 -10.16 -21.63 22.75
N VAL A 332 -10.57 -20.40 22.45
CA VAL A 332 -10.12 -19.67 21.24
C VAL A 332 -8.67 -19.19 21.33
N HIS A 333 -8.25 -18.68 22.49
CA HIS A 333 -6.94 -18.04 22.67
C HIS A 333 -5.90 -18.92 23.40
N GLY A 334 -6.31 -20.07 23.95
CA GLY A 334 -5.47 -20.97 24.73
C GLY A 334 -5.15 -20.38 26.09
N GLY A 335 -6.16 -20.36 26.97
CA GLY A 335 -6.11 -19.82 28.33
C GLY A 335 -6.21 -18.29 28.43
N ASP A 336 -6.31 -17.80 29.66
CA ASP A 336 -6.44 -16.39 30.04
C ASP A 336 -5.22 -15.58 29.64
N VAL A 337 -4.02 -16.18 29.69
CA VAL A 337 -2.79 -15.60 29.16
C VAL A 337 -2.95 -15.25 27.67
N GLY A 338 -3.63 -16.11 26.91
CA GLY A 338 -3.95 -15.88 25.50
C GLY A 338 -4.91 -14.70 25.29
N ILE A 339 -5.93 -14.58 26.14
CA ILE A 339 -6.93 -13.49 26.11
C ILE A 339 -6.24 -12.15 26.43
N GLU A 340 -5.43 -12.08 27.50
CA GLU A 340 -4.75 -10.84 27.88
C GLU A 340 -3.67 -10.45 26.87
N ALA A 341 -2.98 -11.40 26.24
CA ALA A 341 -2.09 -11.10 25.12
C ALA A 341 -2.84 -10.52 23.91
N ALA A 342 -4.04 -11.03 23.59
CA ALA A 342 -4.90 -10.47 22.54
C ALA A 342 -5.37 -9.03 22.89
N ARG A 343 -5.79 -8.80 24.13
CA ARG A 343 -6.13 -7.46 24.66
C ARG A 343 -4.94 -6.51 24.59
N SER A 344 -3.77 -6.93 25.06
CA SER A 344 -2.52 -6.16 25.05
C SER A 344 -2.10 -5.76 23.63
N LYS A 345 -2.17 -6.68 22.65
CA LYS A 345 -1.94 -6.36 21.24
C LYS A 345 -2.90 -5.28 20.73
N SER A 346 -4.19 -5.36 21.09
CA SER A 346 -5.18 -4.35 20.69
C SER A 346 -4.92 -2.99 21.37
N ARG A 347 -4.65 -2.95 22.68
CA ARG A 347 -4.26 -1.73 23.40
C ARG A 347 -3.04 -1.06 22.75
N ASN A 348 -2.01 -1.84 22.43
CA ASN A 348 -0.79 -1.35 21.75
C ASN A 348 -1.07 -0.84 20.32
N MET A 349 -1.95 -1.49 19.56
CA MET A 349 -2.37 -1.01 18.24
C MET A 349 -3.13 0.32 18.32
N ILE A 350 -4.06 0.46 19.28
CA ILE A 350 -4.80 1.70 19.52
C ILE A 350 -3.86 2.82 19.96
N ALA A 351 -2.93 2.54 20.88
CA ALA A 351 -1.92 3.50 21.32
C ALA A 351 -1.01 3.96 20.18
N THR A 352 -0.55 3.05 19.31
CA THR A 352 0.23 3.41 18.11
C THR A 352 -0.60 4.25 17.14
N ARG A 353 -1.87 3.93 16.90
CA ARG A 353 -2.77 4.73 16.06
C ARG A 353 -2.98 6.14 16.63
N GLN A 354 -3.12 6.26 17.96
CA GLN A 354 -3.25 7.56 18.65
C GLN A 354 -1.95 8.38 18.56
N ARG A 355 -0.77 7.78 18.78
CA ARG A 355 0.53 8.45 18.61
C ARG A 355 0.73 8.93 17.17
N ASN A 356 0.40 8.10 16.18
CA ASN A 356 0.51 8.47 14.77
C ASN A 356 -0.45 9.62 14.41
N LEU A 357 -1.68 9.62 14.95
CA LEU A 357 -2.63 10.71 14.77
C LEU A 357 -2.18 12.02 15.45
N GLN A 358 -1.56 11.92 16.63
CA GLN A 358 -0.95 13.07 17.32
C GLN A 358 0.22 13.64 16.52
N ALA A 359 1.16 12.79 16.10
CA ALA A 359 2.32 13.19 15.28
C ALA A 359 1.94 13.73 13.89
N ARG A 360 0.76 13.34 13.36
CA ARG A 360 0.19 13.95 12.15
C ARG A 360 -0.37 15.35 12.45
N ARG A 361 -1.19 15.50 13.50
CA ARG A 361 -1.74 16.80 13.94
C ARG A 361 -0.67 17.82 14.35
N GLU A 362 0.46 17.33 14.83
CA GLU A 362 1.63 18.14 15.17
C GLU A 362 2.35 18.64 13.91
N ARG A 363 2.55 17.78 12.90
CA ARG A 363 3.04 18.19 11.58
C ARG A 363 2.09 19.17 10.88
N GLU A 364 0.79 18.89 10.86
CA GLU A 364 -0.26 19.80 10.36
C GLU A 364 -0.36 21.12 11.16
N ARG A 365 0.26 21.22 12.34
CA ARG A 365 0.45 22.49 13.05
C ARG A 365 1.74 23.17 12.61
N GLN A 366 2.88 22.47 12.66
CA GLN A 366 4.17 22.98 12.22
C GLN A 366 4.14 23.52 10.78
N GLU A 367 3.43 22.84 9.87
CA GLU A 367 3.21 23.30 8.49
C GLU A 367 2.35 24.57 8.39
N ARG A 368 1.37 24.75 9.29
CA ARG A 368 0.59 26.00 9.34
C ARG A 368 1.40 27.14 9.96
N ASP A 369 2.09 26.88 11.06
CA ASP A 369 2.98 27.84 11.71
C ASP A 369 4.13 28.26 10.77
N ALA A 370 4.58 27.36 9.89
CA ALA A 370 5.54 27.67 8.82
C ALA A 370 4.91 28.52 7.71
N ARG A 371 3.75 28.14 7.17
CA ARG A 371 3.05 28.96 6.15
C ARG A 371 2.67 30.35 6.65
N GLU A 372 2.30 30.49 7.92
CA GLU A 372 2.01 31.78 8.54
C GLU A 372 3.26 32.67 8.62
N LYS A 373 4.43 32.07 8.94
CA LYS A 373 5.72 32.78 8.87
C LYS A 373 6.09 33.15 7.45
N ASP A 374 5.96 32.23 6.50
CA ASP A 374 6.25 32.48 5.08
C ASP A 374 5.36 33.61 4.53
N LEU A 375 4.07 33.60 4.84
CA LEU A 375 3.13 34.67 4.49
C LEU A 375 3.51 36.01 5.15
N ASN A 376 3.84 36.02 6.44
CA ASN A 376 4.30 37.24 7.11
C ASN A 376 5.62 37.77 6.52
N THR A 377 6.54 36.89 6.12
CA THR A 377 7.76 37.26 5.40
C THR A 377 7.43 37.84 4.03
N GLN A 378 6.49 37.25 3.28
CA GLN A 378 6.00 37.80 2.00
C GLN A 378 5.32 39.16 2.17
N PHE A 379 4.54 39.37 3.24
CA PHE A 379 3.94 40.67 3.53
C PHE A 379 4.99 41.74 3.85
N GLU A 380 5.99 41.43 4.67
CA GLU A 380 7.07 42.40 4.96
C GLU A 380 7.97 42.66 3.74
N THR A 381 8.28 41.67 2.90
CA THR A 381 9.02 41.90 1.65
C THR A 381 8.19 42.73 0.66
N ALA A 382 6.90 42.40 0.45
CA ALA A 382 6.03 43.18 -0.43
C ALA A 382 5.80 44.62 0.08
N LYS A 383 5.82 44.83 1.40
CA LYS A 383 5.77 46.17 2.01
C LYS A 383 7.04 46.97 1.72
N ILE A 384 8.21 46.35 1.85
CA ILE A 384 9.51 46.95 1.46
C ILE A 384 9.51 47.29 -0.04
N GLU A 385 9.11 46.34 -0.89
CA GLU A 385 9.01 46.53 -2.34
C GLU A 385 8.04 47.66 -2.70
N ASN A 386 6.86 47.75 -2.08
CA ASN A 386 5.93 48.85 -2.34
C ASN A 386 6.48 50.22 -1.91
N THR A 387 7.23 50.31 -0.79
CA THR A 387 7.95 51.56 -0.45
C THR A 387 9.04 51.90 -1.46
N LEU A 388 9.79 50.90 -1.95
CA LEU A 388 10.87 51.09 -2.92
C LEU A 388 10.32 51.48 -4.30
N VAL A 389 9.26 50.82 -4.76
CA VAL A 389 8.54 51.14 -6.00
C VAL A 389 7.90 52.53 -5.90
N GLY A 390 7.35 52.91 -4.74
CA GLY A 390 6.85 54.27 -4.50
C GLY A 390 7.94 55.33 -4.65
N GLN A 391 9.12 55.10 -4.06
CA GLN A 391 10.28 56.00 -4.17
C GLN A 391 10.82 56.07 -5.60
N LEU A 392 11.03 54.92 -6.26
CA LEU A 392 11.51 54.85 -7.64
C LEU A 392 10.49 55.43 -8.64
N ALA A 393 9.18 55.25 -8.42
CA ALA A 393 8.15 55.85 -9.25
C ALA A 393 8.13 57.38 -9.11
N HIS A 394 8.28 57.92 -7.89
CA HIS A 394 8.40 59.36 -7.67
C HIS A 394 9.62 59.94 -8.43
N GLN A 395 10.78 59.30 -8.25
CA GLN A 395 12.04 59.70 -8.90
C GLN A 395 12.00 59.54 -10.43
N TYR A 396 11.32 58.51 -10.94
CA TYR A 396 11.14 58.28 -12.38
C TYR A 396 10.15 59.28 -13.00
N VAL A 397 9.06 59.62 -12.32
CA VAL A 397 8.09 60.64 -12.76
C VAL A 397 8.73 62.02 -12.80
N GLU A 398 9.51 62.39 -11.79
CA GLU A 398 10.31 63.62 -11.78
C GLU A 398 11.33 63.68 -12.93
N SER A 399 11.94 62.53 -13.26
CA SER A 399 12.98 62.45 -14.32
C SER A 399 12.42 62.32 -15.74
N ASN A 400 11.17 61.89 -15.92
CA ASN A 400 10.62 61.47 -17.22
C ASN A 400 9.21 62.03 -17.51
N ILE A 401 8.95 63.30 -17.18
CA ILE A 401 7.67 63.98 -17.48
C ILE A 401 7.27 63.82 -18.96
N GLY A 402 8.21 63.90 -19.91
CA GLY A 402 7.95 63.67 -21.34
C GLY A 402 7.61 62.22 -21.72
N SER A 403 8.01 61.21 -20.93
CA SER A 403 7.62 59.81 -21.12
C SER A 403 6.18 59.55 -20.68
N VAL A 404 5.73 60.27 -19.64
CA VAL A 404 4.36 60.17 -19.12
C VAL A 404 3.33 60.60 -20.19
N GLU A 405 3.61 61.64 -20.98
CA GLU A 405 2.76 62.06 -22.09
C GLU A 405 2.65 60.99 -23.20
N VAL A 406 3.76 60.30 -23.51
CA VAL A 406 3.76 59.18 -24.47
C VAL A 406 2.92 58.02 -23.94
N CYS A 407 3.07 57.66 -22.65
CA CYS A 407 2.26 56.63 -22.00
C CYS A 407 0.76 56.99 -21.95
N ILE A 408 0.41 58.24 -21.63
CA ILE A 408 -0.99 58.73 -21.67
C ILE A 408 -1.53 58.67 -23.10
N THR A 409 -0.72 59.03 -24.10
CA THR A 409 -1.11 58.98 -25.52
C THR A 409 -1.33 57.53 -25.98
N MET A 410 -0.46 56.59 -25.61
CA MET A 410 -0.65 55.16 -25.88
C MET A 410 -1.88 54.59 -25.15
N ALA A 411 -2.15 55.00 -23.90
CA ALA A 411 -3.34 54.59 -23.17
C ALA A 411 -4.63 55.11 -23.84
N ARG A 412 -4.66 56.38 -24.27
CA ARG A 412 -5.77 56.95 -25.06
C ARG A 412 -5.97 56.20 -26.39
N GLN A 413 -4.90 55.87 -27.11
CA GLN A 413 -4.98 55.07 -28.34
C GLN A 413 -5.51 53.65 -28.10
N ARG A 414 -5.14 52.99 -26.99
CA ARG A 414 -5.69 51.68 -26.60
C ARG A 414 -7.19 51.74 -26.32
N ILE A 415 -7.62 52.74 -25.54
CA ILE A 415 -9.04 52.97 -25.23
C ILE A 415 -9.82 53.27 -26.52
N GLN A 416 -9.28 54.11 -27.42
CA GLN A 416 -9.92 54.41 -28.69
C GLN A 416 -10.10 53.14 -29.53
N ARG A 417 -9.03 52.36 -29.74
CA ARG A 417 -9.13 51.07 -30.47
C ARG A 417 -10.08 50.08 -29.81
N GLN A 418 -10.15 50.05 -28.49
CA GLN A 418 -11.10 49.21 -27.77
C GLN A 418 -12.54 49.61 -28.09
N ASN A 419 -12.83 50.91 -28.15
CA ASN A 419 -14.15 51.44 -28.54
C ASN A 419 -14.44 51.19 -30.02
N ASP A 420 -13.48 51.45 -30.92
CA ASP A 420 -13.61 51.22 -32.37
C ASP A 420 -13.91 49.74 -32.67
N LEU A 421 -13.14 48.83 -32.04
CA LEU A 421 -13.34 47.39 -32.17
C LEU A 421 -14.68 46.93 -31.61
N LYS A 422 -15.09 47.46 -30.46
CA LYS A 422 -16.39 47.16 -29.86
C LYS A 422 -17.53 47.59 -30.78
N GLN A 423 -17.52 48.83 -31.27
CA GLN A 423 -18.54 49.35 -32.18
C GLN A 423 -18.60 48.54 -33.49
N ALA A 424 -17.44 48.20 -34.07
CA ALA A 424 -17.37 47.44 -35.31
C ALA A 424 -17.90 45.99 -35.17
N ILE A 425 -17.69 45.35 -34.01
CA ILE A 425 -18.22 44.00 -33.73
C ILE A 425 -19.71 44.03 -33.45
N GLU A 426 -20.18 45.01 -32.67
CA GLU A 426 -21.61 45.22 -32.39
C GLU A 426 -22.39 45.53 -33.68
N ALA A 427 -21.80 46.29 -34.62
CA ALA A 427 -22.39 46.57 -35.93
C ALA A 427 -22.55 45.33 -36.84
N VAL A 428 -21.73 44.28 -36.64
CA VAL A 428 -21.85 42.98 -37.35
C VAL A 428 -22.77 42.01 -36.59
N GLY A 429 -23.35 42.44 -35.45
CA GLY A 429 -24.34 41.67 -34.70
C GLY A 429 -23.77 40.61 -33.76
N TYR A 430 -22.47 40.69 -33.43
CA TYR A 430 -21.82 39.78 -32.47
C TYR A 430 -21.52 40.50 -31.14
N PRO A 431 -21.49 39.77 -30.01
CA PRO A 431 -21.12 40.35 -28.71
C PRO A 431 -19.60 40.58 -28.63
N TYR A 432 -19.20 41.73 -28.10
CA TYR A 432 -17.80 42.05 -27.82
C TYR A 432 -17.26 41.21 -26.63
N ASP A 433 -16.20 40.43 -26.86
CA ASP A 433 -15.49 39.65 -25.85
C ASP A 433 -14.11 40.30 -25.56
N SER A 434 -13.98 40.94 -24.39
CA SER A 434 -12.74 41.60 -23.96
C SER A 434 -11.61 40.63 -23.60
N SER A 435 -11.90 39.33 -23.48
CA SER A 435 -10.98 38.25 -23.09
C SER A 435 -10.47 37.40 -24.27
N SER A 436 -10.88 37.72 -25.50
CA SER A 436 -10.29 37.09 -26.68
C SER A 436 -8.84 37.54 -26.87
N ASN A 437 -7.97 36.57 -27.21
CA ASN A 437 -6.59 36.83 -27.65
C ASN A 437 -6.53 37.77 -28.87
N THR A 438 -7.51 37.69 -29.79
CA THR A 438 -7.58 38.62 -30.94
C THR A 438 -7.88 40.05 -30.47
N THR A 439 -8.73 40.22 -29.45
CA THR A 439 -8.98 41.54 -28.83
C THR A 439 -7.71 42.10 -28.17
N GLU A 440 -6.99 41.29 -27.38
CA GLU A 440 -5.73 41.71 -26.77
C GLU A 440 -4.66 42.06 -27.82
N MET A 441 -4.46 41.23 -28.84
CA MET A 441 -3.51 41.50 -29.92
C MET A 441 -3.82 42.82 -30.65
N TYR A 442 -5.08 43.10 -30.99
CA TYR A 442 -5.46 44.35 -31.66
C TYR A 442 -5.20 45.60 -30.79
N ILE A 443 -5.55 45.53 -29.50
CA ILE A 443 -5.36 46.65 -28.57
C ILE A 443 -3.86 46.90 -28.32
N HIS A 444 -3.07 45.84 -28.12
CA HIS A 444 -1.67 45.95 -27.70
C HIS A 444 -0.64 46.01 -28.84
N GLN A 445 -0.95 45.49 -30.04
CA GLN A 445 0.00 45.39 -31.17
C GLN A 445 -0.55 46.09 -32.43
N PRO A 446 -0.34 47.42 -32.58
CA PRO A 446 -0.91 48.25 -33.65
C PRO A 446 -0.72 47.73 -35.09
N THR A 447 0.39 47.05 -35.32
CA THR A 447 0.87 46.63 -36.65
C THR A 447 0.52 45.18 -36.99
N SER A 448 -0.15 44.46 -36.08
CA SER A 448 -0.36 43.02 -36.22
C SER A 448 -1.46 42.65 -37.23
N PHE A 449 -2.55 43.43 -37.28
CA PHE A 449 -3.63 43.32 -38.26
C PHE A 449 -4.57 44.55 -38.19
N THR A 450 -5.31 44.79 -39.26
CA THR A 450 -6.27 45.90 -39.41
C THR A 450 -7.55 45.70 -38.58
N LEU A 451 -8.35 46.76 -38.41
CA LEU A 451 -9.66 46.68 -37.72
C LEU A 451 -10.59 45.66 -38.40
N GLU A 452 -10.63 45.62 -39.74
CA GLU A 452 -11.45 44.63 -40.46
C GLU A 452 -10.99 43.20 -40.21
N GLU A 453 -9.69 42.95 -40.18
CA GLU A 453 -9.14 41.62 -39.90
C GLU A 453 -9.39 41.20 -38.44
N ALA A 454 -9.32 42.15 -37.50
CA ALA A 454 -9.71 41.93 -36.10
C ALA A 454 -11.18 41.50 -35.98
N VAL A 455 -12.09 42.24 -36.63
CA VAL A 455 -13.52 41.93 -36.68
C VAL A 455 -13.76 40.57 -37.36
N LYS A 456 -13.14 40.30 -38.52
CA LYS A 456 -13.25 39.01 -39.23
C LYS A 456 -12.82 37.82 -38.34
N ARG A 457 -11.71 37.95 -37.62
CA ARG A 457 -11.23 36.92 -36.67
C ARG A 457 -12.15 36.76 -35.46
N LEU A 458 -12.62 37.85 -34.86
CA LEU A 458 -13.53 37.79 -33.70
C LEU A 458 -14.91 37.22 -34.05
N VAL A 459 -15.43 37.51 -35.25
CA VAL A 459 -16.62 36.85 -35.81
C VAL A 459 -16.38 35.35 -36.00
N GLN A 460 -15.23 34.95 -36.56
CA GLN A 460 -14.87 33.53 -36.68
C GLN A 460 -14.73 32.83 -35.32
N GLU A 461 -14.08 33.46 -34.33
CA GLU A 461 -13.99 32.94 -32.97
C GLU A 461 -15.37 32.80 -32.31
N ALA A 462 -16.26 33.78 -32.49
CA ALA A 462 -17.61 33.73 -31.94
C ALA A 462 -18.47 32.63 -32.60
N ILE A 463 -18.35 32.43 -33.92
CA ILE A 463 -18.96 31.29 -34.64
C ILE A 463 -18.43 29.96 -34.08
N GLN A 464 -17.11 29.83 -33.90
CA GLN A 464 -16.50 28.61 -33.34
C GLN A 464 -16.91 28.37 -31.88
N LYS A 465 -17.02 29.42 -31.05
CA LYS A 465 -17.50 29.36 -29.67
C LYS A 465 -18.95 28.86 -29.62
N ARG A 466 -19.82 29.42 -30.46
CA ARG A 466 -21.22 28.97 -30.62
C ARG A 466 -21.31 27.52 -31.09
N LEU A 467 -20.55 27.11 -32.11
CA LEU A 467 -20.52 25.72 -32.58
C LEU A 467 -20.04 24.73 -31.49
N ARG A 468 -19.05 25.12 -30.67
CA ARG A 468 -18.61 24.33 -29.51
C ARG A 468 -19.72 24.18 -28.47
N GLU A 469 -20.46 25.25 -28.19
CA GLU A 469 -21.58 25.22 -27.24
C GLU A 469 -22.75 24.36 -27.76
N GLU A 470 -23.13 24.51 -29.04
CA GLU A 470 -24.14 23.68 -29.70
C GLU A 470 -23.76 22.18 -29.68
N ARG A 471 -22.51 21.83 -30.03
CA ARG A 471 -21.97 20.47 -29.91
C ARG A 471 -21.95 19.97 -28.47
N ARG A 472 -21.56 20.80 -27.50
CA ARG A 472 -21.52 20.42 -26.08
C ARG A 472 -22.93 20.16 -25.53
N LEU A 473 -23.93 20.91 -25.97
CA LEU A 473 -25.34 20.67 -25.64
C LEU A 473 -25.85 19.37 -26.28
N ALA A 474 -25.57 19.14 -27.58
CA ALA A 474 -25.93 17.90 -28.27
C ALA A 474 -25.31 16.66 -27.61
N LEU A 475 -24.00 16.71 -27.30
CA LEU A 475 -23.30 15.63 -26.59
C LEU A 475 -23.89 15.40 -25.19
N LYS A 476 -24.19 16.48 -24.44
CA LYS A 476 -24.81 16.36 -23.12
C LYS A 476 -26.20 15.72 -23.18
N GLN A 477 -27.05 16.10 -24.14
CA GLN A 477 -28.39 15.53 -24.32
C GLN A 477 -28.30 14.05 -24.71
N ALA A 478 -27.45 13.68 -25.65
CA ALA A 478 -27.28 12.29 -26.06
C ALA A 478 -26.65 11.42 -24.96
N LEU A 479 -25.72 11.93 -24.16
CA LEU A 479 -25.20 11.22 -22.98
C LEU A 479 -26.29 11.00 -21.91
N GLN A 480 -27.18 11.99 -21.71
CA GLN A 480 -28.29 11.88 -20.75
C GLN A 480 -29.28 10.77 -21.13
N GLN A 481 -29.54 10.54 -22.43
CA GLN A 481 -30.36 9.41 -22.90
C GLN A 481 -29.78 8.03 -22.50
N HIS A 482 -28.47 7.94 -22.27
CA HIS A 482 -27.78 6.75 -21.77
C HIS A 482 -27.43 6.82 -20.27
N ASN A 483 -28.10 7.70 -19.50
CA ASN A 483 -27.86 7.95 -18.08
C ASN A 483 -26.39 8.28 -17.75
N MET A 484 -25.67 8.96 -18.65
CA MET A 484 -24.29 9.39 -18.48
C MET A 484 -24.17 10.91 -18.30
N GLU A 485 -23.20 11.34 -17.51
CA GLU A 485 -22.83 12.75 -17.38
C GLU A 485 -21.69 13.12 -18.35
N LEU A 486 -21.71 14.35 -18.85
CA LEU A 486 -20.64 14.88 -19.69
C LEU A 486 -19.35 15.06 -18.87
N ASN A 487 -18.29 14.38 -19.25
CA ASN A 487 -16.97 14.56 -18.67
C ASN A 487 -16.11 15.49 -19.54
N ASP A 488 -16.15 16.80 -19.24
CA ASP A 488 -15.37 17.83 -19.94
C ASP A 488 -13.84 17.62 -19.89
N ARG A 489 -13.32 16.70 -19.05
CA ARG A 489 -11.88 16.38 -19.00
C ARG A 489 -11.47 15.27 -19.96
N SER A 490 -12.42 14.62 -20.64
CA SER A 490 -12.12 13.60 -21.63
C SER A 490 -11.63 14.24 -22.92
N SER A 491 -10.42 13.90 -23.38
CA SER A 491 -9.90 14.36 -24.68
C SER A 491 -10.83 13.98 -25.83
N PHE A 492 -11.47 12.83 -25.74
CA PHE A 492 -12.44 12.35 -26.73
C PHE A 492 -13.72 13.22 -26.78
N CYS A 493 -14.22 13.67 -25.62
CA CYS A 493 -15.32 14.64 -25.58
C CYS A 493 -14.86 16.03 -26.06
N GLN A 494 -13.65 16.46 -25.68
CA GLN A 494 -13.09 17.76 -26.07
C GLN A 494 -12.79 17.85 -27.58
N ASN A 495 -12.37 16.76 -28.20
CA ASN A 495 -12.18 16.67 -29.66
C ASN A 495 -13.53 16.90 -30.36
N TYR A 496 -14.57 16.15 -29.99
CA TYR A 496 -15.90 16.35 -30.57
C TYR A 496 -16.43 17.78 -30.36
N ILE A 497 -16.29 18.34 -29.16
CA ILE A 497 -16.70 19.72 -28.89
C ILE A 497 -15.91 20.70 -29.79
N THR A 498 -14.59 20.55 -29.87
CA THR A 498 -13.68 21.50 -30.53
C THR A 498 -13.68 21.40 -32.04
N SER A 499 -13.45 20.22 -32.62
CA SER A 499 -13.40 20.01 -34.08
C SER A 499 -14.74 19.56 -34.68
N GLY A 500 -15.55 18.82 -33.91
CA GLY A 500 -16.72 18.10 -34.42
C GLY A 500 -16.44 16.63 -34.75
N GLU A 501 -15.21 16.17 -34.49
CA GLU A 501 -14.76 14.81 -34.80
C GLU A 501 -14.40 14.02 -33.53
N PRO A 502 -14.73 12.72 -33.46
CA PRO A 502 -15.54 11.96 -34.41
C PRO A 502 -17.04 12.30 -34.30
N ILE A 503 -17.86 11.84 -35.25
CA ILE A 503 -19.32 12.10 -35.29
C ILE A 503 -19.99 11.71 -33.96
N LEU A 504 -20.98 12.50 -33.52
CA LEU A 504 -21.68 12.37 -32.23
C LEU A 504 -22.04 10.93 -31.86
N ASP A 505 -22.68 10.19 -32.77
CA ASP A 505 -23.13 8.81 -32.50
C ASP A 505 -21.96 7.88 -32.18
N HIS A 506 -20.81 8.06 -32.86
CA HIS A 506 -19.59 7.31 -32.57
C HIS A 506 -18.98 7.69 -31.22
N VAL A 507 -19.09 8.96 -30.82
CA VAL A 507 -18.68 9.43 -29.48
C VAL A 507 -19.51 8.74 -28.40
N ILE A 508 -20.83 8.78 -28.56
CA ILE A 508 -21.80 8.16 -27.65
C ILE A 508 -21.59 6.65 -27.56
N GLN A 509 -21.55 5.96 -28.71
CA GLN A 509 -21.33 4.51 -28.79
C GLN A 509 -20.06 4.09 -28.05
N THR A 510 -18.93 4.77 -28.30
CA THR A 510 -17.65 4.48 -27.64
C THR A 510 -17.72 4.69 -26.12
N LEU A 511 -18.44 5.73 -25.65
CA LEU A 511 -18.62 5.99 -24.22
C LEU A 511 -19.58 4.99 -23.55
N VAL A 512 -20.64 4.56 -24.23
CA VAL A 512 -21.56 3.49 -23.79
C VAL A 512 -20.81 2.16 -23.67
N GLU A 513 -20.06 1.76 -24.69
CA GLU A 513 -19.21 0.55 -24.65
C GLU A 513 -18.21 0.62 -23.50
N ARG A 514 -17.49 1.74 -23.36
CA ARG A 514 -16.52 1.97 -22.28
C ARG A 514 -17.15 1.88 -20.89
N ARG A 515 -18.36 2.42 -20.70
CA ARG A 515 -19.10 2.31 -19.45
C ARG A 515 -19.49 0.86 -19.17
N TRP A 516 -20.11 0.20 -20.15
CA TRP A 516 -20.52 -1.21 -20.00
C TRP A 516 -19.33 -2.09 -19.62
N PHE A 517 -18.16 -1.92 -20.28
CA PHE A 517 -16.92 -2.61 -19.92
C PHE A 517 -16.48 -2.36 -18.46
N MET A 518 -16.52 -1.11 -17.99
CA MET A 518 -16.12 -0.75 -16.63
C MET A 518 -17.08 -1.29 -15.56
N ASP A 519 -18.37 -1.32 -15.86
CA ASP A 519 -19.42 -1.75 -14.94
C ASP A 519 -19.52 -3.29 -14.87
N HIS A 520 -19.26 -4.02 -15.97
CA HIS A 520 -19.51 -5.46 -16.07
C HIS A 520 -18.26 -6.36 -16.11
N THR A 521 -17.05 -5.83 -16.40
CA THR A 521 -15.82 -6.65 -16.41
C THR A 521 -15.00 -6.51 -15.14
N ILE A 522 -14.00 -7.39 -14.98
CA ILE A 522 -13.08 -7.46 -13.84
C ILE A 522 -12.33 -6.12 -13.60
N PHE A 523 -12.27 -5.23 -14.59
CA PHE A 523 -11.74 -3.87 -14.40
C PHE A 523 -12.51 -3.04 -13.34
N GLY A 524 -13.82 -3.27 -13.18
CA GLY A 524 -14.62 -2.63 -12.13
C GLY A 524 -14.25 -3.07 -10.70
N THR A 525 -13.69 -4.26 -10.54
CA THR A 525 -13.26 -4.83 -9.24
C THR A 525 -11.75 -4.66 -9.00
N MET A 526 -10.90 -4.87 -10.02
CA MET A 526 -9.47 -4.56 -9.96
C MET A 526 -9.21 -3.06 -9.75
N GLY A 527 -9.99 -2.19 -10.42
CA GLY A 527 -9.90 -0.75 -10.32
C GLY A 527 -10.17 -0.17 -8.92
N ARG A 528 -10.76 -0.94 -8.00
CA ARG A 528 -10.95 -0.53 -6.60
C ARG A 528 -9.83 -1.00 -5.67
N ASN A 529 -9.22 -2.15 -5.95
CA ASN A 529 -8.28 -2.80 -5.02
C ASN A 529 -6.80 -2.60 -5.34
N GLN A 530 -6.43 -2.30 -6.59
CA GLN A 530 -5.01 -2.08 -6.98
C GLN A 530 -4.62 -0.60 -7.18
N TYR A 531 -5.60 0.31 -7.13
CA TYR A 531 -5.43 1.73 -7.48
C TYR A 531 -4.42 2.51 -6.61
N TYR A 532 -4.11 2.04 -5.40
CA TYR A 532 -3.21 2.74 -4.48
C TYR A 532 -1.71 2.39 -4.62
N ASN A 533 -1.35 1.25 -5.21
CA ASN A 533 0.06 0.80 -5.26
C ASN A 533 0.77 1.06 -6.60
N TYR A 534 0.06 1.52 -7.64
CA TYR A 534 0.61 1.78 -8.97
C TYR A 534 0.38 3.23 -9.45
N SER A 535 -0.09 4.12 -8.57
CA SER A 535 -0.61 5.47 -8.93
C SER A 535 0.43 6.54 -9.25
N THR A 536 1.73 6.27 -9.13
CA THR A 536 2.79 7.27 -9.41
C THR A 536 3.38 7.15 -10.82
N ASP A 537 3.49 5.93 -11.35
CA ASP A 537 4.26 5.68 -12.57
C ASP A 537 3.36 5.46 -13.80
N TRP A 538 2.05 5.29 -13.59
CA TRP A 538 1.06 5.08 -14.65
C TRP A 538 -0.01 6.17 -14.64
N TYR A 539 0.41 7.40 -14.95
CA TYR A 539 -0.46 8.40 -15.61
C TYR A 539 -0.70 7.99 -17.09
N PHE A 540 -1.03 6.72 -17.32
CA PHE A 540 -1.59 6.27 -18.57
C PHE A 540 -2.94 6.95 -18.72
N GLU A 541 -3.07 7.79 -19.74
CA GLU A 541 -4.36 8.29 -20.18
C GLU A 541 -5.31 7.09 -20.34
N ARG A 542 -6.35 7.05 -19.50
CA ARG A 542 -7.43 6.04 -19.50
C ARG A 542 -8.18 5.97 -20.84
N GLU A 543 -7.81 6.82 -21.79
CA GLU A 543 -8.35 7.06 -23.12
C GLU A 543 -7.47 6.34 -24.17
N LYS A 544 -6.13 6.49 -24.10
CA LYS A 544 -5.16 5.80 -24.98
C LYS A 544 -5.16 4.27 -24.88
N PHE A 545 -5.69 3.68 -23.79
CA PHE A 545 -5.80 2.23 -23.66
C PHE A 545 -6.83 1.61 -24.62
N LEU A 546 -7.93 2.31 -24.90
CA LEU A 546 -8.96 1.87 -25.86
C LEU A 546 -8.58 2.20 -27.31
N ASP A 547 -7.70 3.18 -27.48
CA ASP A 547 -7.18 3.66 -28.77
C ASP A 547 -6.00 2.80 -29.29
N ARG A 548 -5.31 2.07 -28.41
CA ARG A 548 -4.18 1.19 -28.78
C ARG A 548 -4.55 -0.29 -28.83
N SER A 549 -4.67 -0.76 -30.07
CA SER A 549 -4.79 -2.15 -30.54
C SER A 549 -6.09 -2.87 -30.18
N GLN A 550 -6.66 -3.56 -31.18
CA GLN A 550 -7.75 -4.53 -30.96
C GLN A 550 -7.36 -5.59 -29.91
N ASN A 551 -6.06 -5.89 -29.79
CA ASN A 551 -5.51 -6.85 -28.84
C ASN A 551 -5.82 -6.50 -27.38
N SER A 552 -5.82 -5.22 -26.96
CA SER A 552 -6.11 -4.85 -25.56
C SER A 552 -7.58 -5.11 -25.19
N LYS A 553 -8.50 -4.73 -26.09
CA LYS A 553 -9.93 -5.03 -25.99
C LYS A 553 -10.17 -6.55 -26.04
N TYR A 554 -9.48 -7.25 -26.94
CA TYR A 554 -9.51 -8.71 -27.06
C TYR A 554 -9.11 -9.39 -25.74
N TYR A 555 -7.94 -9.08 -25.17
CA TYR A 555 -7.51 -9.69 -23.90
C TYR A 555 -8.47 -9.37 -22.74
N ALA A 556 -8.94 -8.13 -22.60
CA ALA A 556 -9.89 -7.75 -21.54
C ALA A 556 -11.23 -8.51 -21.64
N LEU A 557 -11.78 -8.61 -22.85
CA LEU A 557 -13.03 -9.31 -23.14
C LEU A 557 -12.87 -10.83 -23.04
N LYS A 558 -11.73 -11.36 -23.48
CA LYS A 558 -11.34 -12.77 -23.37
C LYS A 558 -11.21 -13.23 -21.94
N GLU A 559 -10.49 -12.50 -21.08
CA GLU A 559 -10.36 -12.83 -19.66
C GLU A 559 -11.71 -12.74 -18.92
N TYR A 560 -12.55 -11.77 -19.30
CA TYR A 560 -13.92 -11.70 -18.80
C TYR A 560 -14.76 -12.93 -19.20
N LEU A 561 -14.72 -13.32 -20.48
CA LEU A 561 -15.43 -14.49 -20.98
C LEU A 561 -14.87 -15.80 -20.39
N LYS A 562 -13.55 -15.95 -20.25
CA LYS A 562 -12.92 -17.07 -19.54
C LYS A 562 -13.42 -17.15 -18.09
N ALA A 563 -13.36 -16.06 -17.32
CA ALA A 563 -13.84 -16.04 -15.94
C ALA A 563 -15.35 -16.30 -15.81
N ARG A 564 -16.16 -15.91 -16.81
CA ARG A 564 -17.61 -16.16 -16.86
C ARG A 564 -17.94 -17.60 -17.25
N LEU A 565 -17.10 -18.24 -18.07
CA LEU A 565 -17.24 -19.65 -18.52
C LEU A 565 -16.68 -20.67 -17.51
N THR A 566 -15.60 -20.35 -16.78
CA THR A 566 -14.96 -21.27 -15.82
C THR A 566 -15.62 -21.30 -14.43
N SER A 567 -16.69 -20.53 -14.24
CA SER A 567 -17.44 -20.48 -12.99
C SER A 567 -18.66 -21.41 -13.06
N ASP A 568 -18.49 -22.69 -12.68
CA ASP A 568 -19.58 -23.70 -12.66
C ASP A 568 -20.84 -23.22 -11.91
N LYS A 569 -20.65 -22.46 -10.81
CA LYS A 569 -21.75 -21.88 -10.02
C LYS A 569 -22.52 -20.76 -10.74
N TYR A 570 -21.93 -20.17 -11.77
CA TYR A 570 -22.52 -19.09 -12.56
C TYR A 570 -23.20 -19.63 -13.83
N TYR A 571 -22.79 -20.79 -14.35
CA TYR A 571 -23.51 -21.44 -15.45
C TYR A 571 -24.93 -21.89 -15.06
N GLN A 572 -25.11 -22.31 -13.80
CA GLN A 572 -26.43 -22.58 -13.24
C GLN A 572 -27.24 -21.28 -13.01
N SER A 573 -26.62 -20.19 -12.53
CA SER A 573 -27.34 -18.93 -12.38
C SER A 573 -27.72 -18.31 -13.73
N ILE A 574 -26.90 -18.42 -14.78
CA ILE A 574 -27.25 -17.95 -16.13
C ILE A 574 -28.56 -18.58 -16.62
N LYS A 575 -28.82 -19.86 -16.34
CA LYS A 575 -30.06 -20.53 -16.80
C LYS A 575 -31.33 -19.99 -16.11
N GLU A 576 -31.20 -19.37 -14.94
CA GLU A 576 -32.30 -18.72 -14.20
C GLU A 576 -32.30 -17.18 -14.37
N GLU A 577 -31.14 -16.60 -14.67
CA GLU A 577 -30.91 -15.16 -14.85
C GLU A 577 -31.16 -14.70 -16.30
N ASP A 578 -30.90 -15.47 -17.37
CA ASP A 578 -31.09 -14.97 -18.75
C ASP A 578 -32.58 -14.74 -19.11
N GLU A 579 -33.50 -15.42 -18.42
CA GLU A 579 -34.95 -15.15 -18.50
C GLU A 579 -35.37 -13.89 -17.73
N ASN A 580 -34.56 -13.42 -16.77
CA ASN A 580 -34.87 -12.29 -15.89
C ASN A 580 -33.88 -11.10 -16.00
N ALA A 581 -32.84 -11.21 -16.82
CA ALA A 581 -31.77 -10.22 -16.92
C ALA A 581 -32.30 -8.94 -17.57
N THR A 582 -32.39 -7.87 -16.77
CA THR A 582 -32.79 -6.54 -17.25
C THR A 582 -31.95 -6.14 -18.47
N ALA A 583 -32.57 -5.50 -19.47
CA ALA A 583 -31.94 -5.17 -20.75
C ALA A 583 -30.61 -4.39 -20.61
N ALA A 584 -30.40 -3.67 -19.50
CA ALA A 584 -29.18 -2.95 -19.17
C ALA A 584 -27.92 -3.83 -18.96
N ALA A 585 -28.09 -5.12 -18.64
CA ALA A 585 -26.97 -6.05 -18.45
C ALA A 585 -26.40 -6.60 -19.76
N ARG A 586 -27.17 -6.56 -20.86
CA ARG A 586 -26.74 -7.08 -22.16
C ARG A 586 -25.67 -6.16 -22.79
N PRO A 587 -24.59 -6.72 -23.38
CA PRO A 587 -23.64 -5.94 -24.17
C PRO A 587 -24.33 -5.05 -25.23
N PRO A 588 -23.79 -3.86 -25.55
CA PRO A 588 -24.23 -3.10 -26.72
C PRO A 588 -24.14 -3.95 -28.00
N ALA A 589 -25.05 -3.75 -28.96
CA ALA A 589 -25.12 -4.59 -30.17
C ALA A 589 -23.82 -4.61 -30.99
N SER A 590 -23.09 -3.49 -31.04
CA SER A 590 -21.76 -3.41 -31.65
C SER A 590 -20.69 -4.22 -30.93
N LEU A 591 -20.83 -4.38 -29.61
CA LEU A 591 -19.95 -5.25 -28.81
C LEU A 591 -20.34 -6.72 -28.99
N TRP A 592 -21.62 -7.05 -29.09
CA TRP A 592 -22.09 -8.40 -29.44
C TRP A 592 -21.54 -8.89 -30.78
N SER A 593 -21.53 -8.02 -31.81
CA SER A 593 -20.92 -8.34 -33.11
C SER A 593 -19.40 -8.62 -33.02
N GLN A 594 -18.70 -7.95 -32.09
CA GLN A 594 -17.28 -8.21 -31.81
C GLN A 594 -17.09 -9.51 -31.01
N ILE A 595 -17.91 -9.76 -29.99
CA ILE A 595 -17.91 -10.99 -29.19
C ILE A 595 -18.13 -12.21 -30.10
N GLY A 596 -19.14 -12.19 -30.97
CA GLY A 596 -19.44 -13.29 -31.89
C GLY A 596 -18.28 -13.69 -32.80
N LYS A 597 -17.44 -12.72 -33.21
CA LYS A 597 -16.22 -12.97 -33.99
C LYS A 597 -15.07 -13.57 -33.17
N MET A 598 -15.04 -13.33 -31.86
CA MET A 598 -13.98 -13.82 -30.95
C MET A 598 -14.31 -15.17 -30.30
N MET A 599 -15.58 -15.53 -30.18
CA MET A 599 -16.03 -16.76 -29.51
C MET A 599 -15.31 -18.03 -30.00
N PRO A 600 -15.09 -18.27 -31.31
CA PRO A 600 -14.42 -19.49 -31.78
C PRO A 600 -13.00 -19.68 -31.23
N ASP A 601 -12.23 -18.60 -31.06
CA ASP A 601 -10.85 -18.68 -30.56
C ASP A 601 -10.79 -18.77 -29.03
N ILE A 602 -11.76 -18.16 -28.34
CA ILE A 602 -11.91 -18.28 -26.88
C ILE A 602 -12.31 -19.72 -26.53
N TRP A 603 -13.24 -20.34 -27.27
CA TRP A 603 -13.64 -21.72 -27.07
C TRP A 603 -12.50 -22.72 -27.30
N LYS A 604 -11.66 -22.52 -28.34
CA LYS A 604 -10.45 -23.33 -28.55
C LYS A 604 -9.52 -23.30 -27.34
N GLU A 605 -9.24 -22.10 -26.79
CA GLU A 605 -8.36 -21.99 -25.63
C GLU A 605 -8.98 -22.55 -24.34
N VAL A 606 -10.26 -22.31 -24.07
CA VAL A 606 -10.92 -22.90 -22.87
C VAL A 606 -10.95 -24.43 -22.97
N ALA A 607 -11.13 -25.00 -24.16
CA ALA A 607 -10.99 -26.42 -24.39
C ALA A 607 -9.56 -26.92 -24.13
N CYS A 608 -8.52 -26.20 -24.59
CA CYS A 608 -7.13 -26.53 -24.27
C CYS A 608 -6.83 -26.44 -22.76
N ASP A 609 -7.32 -25.41 -22.07
CA ASP A 609 -7.14 -25.23 -20.63
C ASP A 609 -7.83 -26.36 -19.82
N TYR A 610 -9.03 -26.80 -20.24
CA TYR A 610 -9.72 -27.96 -19.63
C TYR A 610 -9.04 -29.30 -19.93
N LEU A 611 -8.60 -29.53 -21.17
CA LEU A 611 -7.94 -30.77 -21.58
C LEU A 611 -6.53 -30.90 -20.97
N GLY A 612 -5.85 -29.80 -20.70
CA GLY A 612 -4.57 -29.78 -19.98
C GLY A 612 -4.68 -30.11 -18.49
N MET A 613 -5.88 -30.09 -17.90
CA MET A 613 -6.13 -30.25 -16.46
C MET A 613 -6.41 -31.71 -16.02
N GLY A 614 -5.80 -32.70 -16.68
CA GLY A 614 -5.50 -34.03 -16.08
C GLY A 614 -6.66 -34.90 -15.55
N PHE A 615 -7.93 -34.66 -15.94
CA PHE A 615 -9.08 -35.45 -15.50
C PHE A 615 -9.35 -36.67 -16.39
N PHE A 616 -8.57 -37.74 -16.19
CA PHE A 616 -8.63 -39.01 -16.95
C PHE A 616 -9.91 -39.86 -16.80
N ALA A 617 -11.00 -39.34 -16.22
CA ALA A 617 -12.19 -40.11 -15.88
C ALA A 617 -13.43 -39.88 -16.78
N GLN A 618 -13.37 -38.98 -17.76
CA GLN A 618 -14.55 -38.64 -18.61
C GLN A 618 -14.30 -38.61 -20.14
N GLU A 619 -13.11 -38.97 -20.62
CA GLU A 619 -12.76 -38.90 -22.05
C GLU A 619 -13.75 -39.67 -22.95
N GLN A 620 -14.21 -40.87 -22.57
CA GLN A 620 -15.12 -41.65 -23.43
C GLN A 620 -16.51 -41.01 -23.64
N LYS A 621 -17.01 -40.19 -22.71
CA LYS A 621 -18.30 -39.50 -22.90
C LYS A 621 -18.15 -38.19 -23.67
N LEU A 622 -17.06 -37.46 -23.47
CA LEU A 622 -16.84 -36.18 -24.17
C LEU A 622 -16.42 -36.40 -25.64
N VAL A 623 -15.57 -37.38 -25.91
CA VAL A 623 -15.14 -37.73 -27.29
C VAL A 623 -16.31 -38.25 -28.12
N SER A 624 -17.30 -38.90 -27.49
CA SER A 624 -18.54 -39.32 -28.17
C SER A 624 -19.47 -38.15 -28.49
N ALA A 625 -19.51 -37.10 -27.65
CA ALA A 625 -20.32 -35.91 -27.88
C ALA A 625 -19.71 -34.93 -28.90
N LEU A 626 -18.37 -34.92 -29.02
CA LEU A 626 -17.63 -34.06 -29.96
C LEU A 626 -17.54 -34.64 -31.40
N ALA A 627 -18.16 -35.79 -31.65
CA ALA A 627 -18.19 -36.46 -32.96
C ALA A 627 -19.50 -36.24 -33.75
N MET A 628 -20.42 -35.41 -33.24
CA MET A 628 -21.74 -35.19 -33.87
C MET A 628 -21.80 -33.87 -34.67
N ASP A 629 -22.57 -33.89 -35.75
CA ASP A 629 -22.81 -32.74 -36.63
C ASP A 629 -23.59 -31.64 -35.87
N PRO A 630 -23.25 -30.34 -36.03
CA PRO A 630 -23.97 -29.23 -35.39
C PRO A 630 -25.49 -29.17 -35.66
N THR A 631 -26.01 -29.93 -36.62
CA THR A 631 -27.45 -29.98 -36.93
C THR A 631 -28.28 -30.96 -36.10
N GLU A 632 -27.69 -31.94 -35.42
CA GLU A 632 -28.45 -32.98 -34.69
C GLU A 632 -28.79 -32.63 -33.23
N LEU A 633 -28.27 -31.52 -32.70
CA LEU A 633 -28.43 -31.15 -31.27
C LEU A 633 -29.83 -30.63 -30.87
N ALA A 634 -30.82 -30.72 -31.77
CA ALA A 634 -32.16 -30.15 -31.61
C ALA A 634 -33.22 -31.14 -31.11
N ILE A 635 -32.91 -32.44 -31.01
CA ILE A 635 -33.90 -33.47 -30.67
C ILE A 635 -33.35 -34.42 -29.59
N LEU A 636 -33.67 -34.14 -28.31
CA LEU A 636 -33.72 -35.13 -27.22
C LEU A 636 -34.29 -34.48 -25.94
N VAL A 637 -35.61 -34.57 -25.75
CA VAL A 637 -36.32 -34.28 -24.49
C VAL A 637 -37.35 -35.40 -24.28
N PRO A 638 -37.40 -36.05 -23.10
CA PRO A 638 -38.41 -37.07 -22.82
C PRO A 638 -39.71 -36.51 -22.24
N ASP A 639 -40.81 -37.08 -22.75
CA ASP A 639 -42.12 -37.33 -22.13
C ASP A 639 -43.20 -36.22 -22.00
N ASN A 640 -44.15 -36.33 -22.95
CA ASN A 640 -45.60 -36.47 -22.77
C ASN A 640 -46.41 -35.34 -22.09
N GLN A 641 -47.17 -34.58 -22.91
CA GLN A 641 -48.62 -34.84 -23.08
C GLN A 641 -49.22 -34.15 -24.32
N VAL A 642 -50.37 -34.68 -24.77
CA VAL A 642 -51.08 -34.31 -26.01
C VAL A 642 -52.05 -33.15 -25.77
N ILE A 643 -51.99 -32.09 -26.58
CA ILE A 643 -53.14 -31.25 -26.95
C ILE A 643 -53.08 -30.95 -28.46
N GLN A 644 -54.24 -30.93 -29.11
CA GLN A 644 -54.41 -30.84 -30.56
C GLN A 644 -54.27 -29.42 -31.12
N LEU A 645 -53.99 -29.38 -32.44
CA LEU A 645 -53.96 -28.20 -33.31
C LEU A 645 -55.32 -27.49 -33.41
N VAL A 646 -55.28 -26.17 -33.58
CA VAL A 646 -56.18 -25.42 -34.47
C VAL A 646 -55.31 -24.46 -35.30
N ASP A 647 -55.64 -24.32 -36.59
CA ASP A 647 -54.88 -23.61 -37.62
C ASP A 647 -54.98 -22.07 -37.59
N ASP A 648 -54.30 -21.46 -38.57
CA ASP A 648 -54.32 -20.06 -39.07
C ASP A 648 -53.09 -19.20 -38.70
N GLY A 649 -52.21 -18.79 -39.62
CA GLY A 649 -52.09 -19.15 -41.04
C GLY A 649 -51.08 -18.26 -41.80
N PHE A 650 -50.27 -18.87 -42.68
CA PHE A 650 -49.54 -18.31 -43.85
C PHE A 650 -48.54 -17.12 -43.69
N ASN A 651 -47.53 -16.88 -44.56
CA ASN A 651 -46.60 -17.70 -45.37
C ASN A 651 -45.60 -16.73 -46.08
N ILE A 652 -44.68 -17.21 -46.94
CA ILE A 652 -43.80 -16.47 -47.89
C ILE A 652 -42.57 -15.77 -47.23
N LYS A 653 -41.30 -16.01 -47.60
CA LYS A 653 -40.69 -16.90 -48.63
C LYS A 653 -39.25 -17.29 -48.21
N ILE A 654 -38.91 -18.58 -48.27
CA ILE A 654 -37.53 -19.09 -48.31
C ILE A 654 -37.36 -19.78 -49.67
N SER A 655 -36.71 -19.12 -50.64
CA SER A 655 -36.52 -19.69 -52.00
C SER A 655 -35.32 -19.11 -52.76
N ALA A 656 -34.26 -18.67 -52.08
CA ALA A 656 -33.08 -18.06 -52.73
C ALA A 656 -31.72 -18.61 -52.27
N MET A 657 -31.70 -19.56 -51.32
CA MET A 657 -30.45 -20.09 -50.73
C MET A 657 -30.21 -21.59 -51.03
N GLN A 658 -31.22 -22.33 -51.46
CA GLN A 658 -31.10 -23.78 -51.75
C GLN A 658 -30.56 -24.08 -53.15
N GLU A 659 -30.74 -23.19 -54.13
CA GLU A 659 -30.24 -23.42 -55.50
C GLU A 659 -28.69 -23.34 -55.57
N GLN A 660 -28.07 -22.52 -54.71
CA GLN A 660 -26.61 -22.32 -54.72
C GLN A 660 -25.82 -23.49 -54.12
N GLN A 661 -26.43 -24.29 -53.21
CA GLN A 661 -25.78 -25.49 -52.66
C GLN A 661 -25.83 -26.70 -53.60
N GLN A 662 -26.85 -26.79 -54.47
CA GLN A 662 -26.98 -27.94 -55.38
C GLN A 662 -26.02 -27.87 -56.58
N GLN A 663 -25.62 -26.68 -57.03
CA GLN A 663 -24.58 -26.54 -58.07
C GLN A 663 -23.20 -27.02 -57.59
N ILE A 664 -22.81 -26.71 -56.35
CA ILE A 664 -21.47 -27.05 -55.83
C ILE A 664 -21.28 -28.56 -55.64
N GLN A 665 -22.36 -29.32 -55.38
CA GLN A 665 -22.28 -30.77 -55.22
C GLN A 665 -22.23 -31.56 -56.55
N GLN A 666 -22.56 -30.95 -57.69
CA GLN A 666 -22.55 -31.64 -59.00
C GLN A 666 -21.18 -31.60 -59.71
N GLU A 667 -20.30 -30.66 -59.37
CA GLU A 667 -18.97 -30.55 -60.02
C GLU A 667 -17.90 -31.47 -59.40
N ALA A 668 -18.14 -32.01 -58.19
CA ALA A 668 -17.15 -32.80 -57.45
C ALA A 668 -17.12 -34.31 -57.79
N SER A 669 -18.07 -34.81 -58.61
CA SER A 669 -18.26 -36.25 -58.84
C SER A 669 -17.75 -36.81 -60.19
N SER A 670 -16.95 -36.04 -60.95
CA SER A 670 -16.48 -36.46 -62.28
C SER A 670 -14.97 -36.35 -62.53
N SER A 671 -14.16 -37.16 -61.86
CA SER A 671 -12.95 -37.74 -62.50
C SER A 671 -12.56 -39.08 -61.87
N SER A 672 -12.00 -40.00 -62.65
CA SER A 672 -11.79 -41.39 -62.21
C SER A 672 -10.52 -42.04 -62.77
N LYS A 673 -10.01 -43.02 -62.00
CA LYS A 673 -9.25 -44.22 -62.39
C LYS A 673 -7.72 -44.14 -62.62
N GLN A 674 -7.12 -45.32 -62.34
CA GLN A 674 -5.77 -45.83 -62.68
C GLN A 674 -4.59 -45.32 -61.83
N SER A 675 -3.59 -46.14 -61.43
CA SER A 675 -3.27 -47.55 -61.78
C SER A 675 -2.60 -48.36 -60.63
N LYS A 676 -2.35 -49.67 -60.84
CA LYS A 676 -1.77 -50.65 -59.88
C LYS A 676 -0.32 -51.05 -60.23
N LYS A 677 0.49 -51.46 -59.21
CA LYS A 677 1.58 -52.50 -59.17
C LYS A 677 2.58 -52.16 -58.03
N LYS A 678 3.34 -53.06 -57.35
CA LYS A 678 3.61 -54.52 -57.42
C LYS A 678 4.32 -55.01 -56.12
N GLN A 679 4.02 -56.24 -55.62
CA GLN A 679 4.91 -57.31 -55.04
C GLN A 679 6.01 -56.99 -53.96
N LYS A 680 6.51 -57.84 -53.04
CA LYS A 680 6.40 -59.29 -52.63
C LYS A 680 7.00 -59.41 -51.17
N ARG A 681 6.48 -60.23 -50.22
CA ARG A 681 6.96 -61.58 -49.73
C ARG A 681 8.42 -61.58 -49.14
N VAL A 682 8.84 -62.13 -47.97
CA VAL A 682 8.65 -63.47 -47.29
C VAL A 682 9.03 -63.48 -45.76
N GLN A 683 8.37 -64.37 -44.99
CA GLN A 683 8.58 -65.07 -43.67
C GLN A 683 9.84 -64.96 -42.73
N ARG A 684 9.57 -64.68 -41.42
CA ARG A 684 9.79 -65.45 -40.13
C ARG A 684 11.23 -65.84 -39.55
N PRO A 685 11.36 -66.13 -38.21
CA PRO A 685 12.49 -65.83 -37.27
C PRO A 685 13.48 -67.03 -37.02
N PRO A 686 14.35 -67.19 -35.94
CA PRO A 686 14.45 -66.51 -34.61
C PRO A 686 15.83 -66.37 -33.84
N THR A 687 15.76 -65.68 -32.66
CA THR A 687 16.58 -65.80 -31.41
C THR A 687 18.04 -65.25 -31.32
N PRO A 688 18.59 -64.96 -30.09
CA PRO A 688 19.64 -63.95 -29.79
C PRO A 688 21.05 -64.59 -29.51
N PRO A 689 22.09 -63.95 -28.86
CA PRO A 689 22.23 -62.60 -28.26
C PRO A 689 23.57 -61.83 -28.49
N ALA A 690 23.62 -60.54 -28.13
CA ALA A 690 24.74 -59.83 -27.42
C ALA A 690 24.55 -58.29 -27.35
N PHE A 691 25.00 -57.68 -26.25
CA PHE A 691 25.12 -56.22 -25.99
C PHE A 691 26.56 -55.72 -26.33
N PRO A 692 26.90 -54.41 -26.23
CA PRO A 692 26.08 -53.17 -26.18
C PRO A 692 26.49 -52.09 -27.21
N ILE A 693 25.61 -51.11 -27.50
CA ILE A 693 25.98 -49.82 -28.12
C ILE A 693 25.46 -48.65 -27.25
N SER A 694 26.13 -47.50 -27.37
CA SER A 694 26.31 -46.48 -26.32
C SER A 694 25.06 -45.75 -25.77
N PHE A 695 25.21 -45.34 -24.50
CA PHE A 695 24.34 -44.45 -23.71
C PHE A 695 23.95 -43.12 -24.40
N SER A 696 24.72 -42.68 -25.41
CA SER A 696 24.48 -41.45 -26.19
C SER A 696 23.11 -41.46 -26.89
N GLN A 697 22.70 -42.60 -27.45
CA GLN A 697 21.57 -42.67 -28.36
C GLN A 697 20.21 -42.75 -27.64
N ALA A 698 20.20 -43.13 -26.35
CA ALA A 698 19.00 -43.20 -25.52
C ALA A 698 18.53 -41.84 -24.98
N MET A 699 19.44 -40.87 -24.82
CA MET A 699 19.07 -39.51 -24.35
C MET A 699 18.37 -38.67 -25.42
N HIS A 700 18.62 -38.94 -26.72
CA HIS A 700 18.09 -38.11 -27.80
C HIS A 700 16.65 -38.44 -28.23
N GLN A 701 16.03 -39.50 -27.69
CA GLN A 701 14.66 -39.93 -28.05
C GLN A 701 13.62 -39.80 -26.92
N SER A 702 13.99 -39.33 -25.72
CA SER A 702 13.06 -39.22 -24.57
C SER A 702 12.83 -37.79 -24.05
N LEU A 703 13.39 -36.76 -24.69
CA LEU A 703 13.27 -35.35 -24.28
C LEU A 703 12.82 -34.46 -25.45
N GLY A 704 11.54 -34.58 -25.81
CA GLY A 704 10.86 -33.61 -26.68
C GLY A 704 10.53 -32.30 -25.93
N ASP A 705 10.50 -31.19 -26.67
CA ASP A 705 10.01 -29.82 -26.40
C ASP A 705 10.37 -29.09 -25.08
N ASP A 706 10.34 -29.75 -23.92
CA ASP A 706 10.72 -29.18 -22.61
C ASP A 706 12.17 -28.71 -22.56
N PHE A 707 13.07 -29.36 -23.30
CA PHE A 707 14.49 -29.01 -23.34
C PHE A 707 14.73 -27.62 -23.98
N THR A 708 13.93 -27.27 -24.98
CA THR A 708 14.00 -25.96 -25.67
C THR A 708 13.41 -24.84 -24.79
N SER A 709 12.37 -25.15 -24.02
CA SER A 709 11.83 -24.27 -22.98
C SER A 709 12.88 -23.99 -21.90
N PHE A 710 13.54 -25.03 -21.37
CA PHE A 710 14.58 -24.91 -20.35
C PHE A 710 15.76 -24.04 -20.82
N PHE A 711 16.25 -24.23 -22.05
CA PHE A 711 17.33 -23.40 -22.61
C PHE A 711 16.90 -21.94 -22.82
N THR A 712 15.67 -21.70 -23.25
CA THR A 712 15.13 -20.33 -23.40
C THR A 712 15.04 -19.62 -22.05
N MET A 713 14.57 -20.33 -21.01
CA MET A 713 14.49 -19.81 -19.65
C MET A 713 15.88 -19.61 -19.01
N ALA A 714 16.83 -20.51 -19.26
CA ALA A 714 18.22 -20.38 -18.81
C ALA A 714 18.94 -19.20 -19.49
N ARG A 715 18.75 -19.03 -20.81
CA ARG A 715 19.25 -17.88 -21.57
C ARG A 715 18.64 -16.57 -21.08
N GLY A 716 17.33 -16.54 -20.82
CA GLY A 716 16.65 -15.39 -20.20
C GLY A 716 17.27 -15.03 -18.85
N ARG A 717 17.42 -16.01 -17.96
CA ARG A 717 18.05 -15.83 -16.62
C ARG A 717 19.50 -15.38 -16.71
N LEU A 718 20.28 -15.89 -17.66
CA LEU A 718 21.67 -15.48 -17.91
C LEU A 718 21.74 -14.04 -18.42
N VAL A 719 20.88 -13.66 -19.36
CA VAL A 719 20.78 -12.28 -19.88
C VAL A 719 20.36 -11.30 -18.78
N THR A 720 19.41 -11.64 -17.90
CA THR A 720 19.12 -10.80 -16.71
C THR A 720 20.30 -10.71 -15.74
N LYS A 721 21.03 -11.82 -15.47
CA LYS A 721 22.21 -11.77 -14.59
C LYS A 721 23.34 -10.91 -15.18
N ILE A 722 23.54 -10.96 -16.50
CA ILE A 722 24.50 -10.11 -17.20
C ILE A 722 24.04 -8.65 -17.16
N LYS A 723 22.77 -8.35 -17.47
CA LYS A 723 22.20 -7.00 -17.32
C LYS A 723 22.34 -6.47 -15.90
N ASP A 724 21.98 -7.24 -14.87
CA ASP A 724 22.10 -6.82 -13.48
C ASP A 724 23.55 -6.64 -13.02
N ALA A 725 24.49 -7.40 -13.58
CA ALA A 725 25.92 -7.21 -13.32
C ALA A 725 26.42 -5.91 -13.97
N TYR A 726 25.98 -5.64 -15.20
CA TYR A 726 26.30 -4.42 -15.94
C TYR A 726 25.70 -3.17 -15.28
N ILE A 727 24.43 -3.24 -14.87
CA ILE A 727 23.74 -2.18 -14.10
C ILE A 727 24.43 -1.95 -12.76
N ARG A 728 24.86 -3.00 -12.05
CA ARG A 728 25.60 -2.86 -10.79
C ARG A 728 27.03 -2.35 -10.95
N LYS A 729 27.67 -2.55 -12.11
CA LYS A 729 28.95 -1.92 -12.45
C LYS A 729 28.73 -0.43 -12.77
N ALA A 730 27.79 -0.12 -13.66
CA ALA A 730 27.41 1.25 -14.00
C ALA A 730 27.02 2.05 -12.75
N ALA A 731 26.19 1.51 -11.85
CA ALA A 731 25.79 2.19 -10.61
C ALA A 731 26.95 2.48 -9.63
N LYS A 732 28.10 1.81 -9.75
CA LYS A 732 29.31 2.12 -8.96
C LYS A 732 30.17 3.21 -9.61
N GLU A 733 30.22 3.25 -10.94
CA GLU A 733 31.10 4.15 -11.71
C GLU A 733 30.40 5.48 -12.06
N LEU A 734 29.07 5.46 -12.16
CA LEU A 734 28.23 6.62 -12.49
C LEU A 734 28.38 7.81 -11.52
N PRO A 735 28.48 7.64 -10.18
CA PRO A 735 28.69 8.78 -9.27
C PRO A 735 30.04 9.48 -9.47
N ALA A 736 31.07 8.74 -9.88
CA ALA A 736 32.37 9.31 -10.20
C ALA A 736 32.32 10.07 -11.54
N LEU A 737 31.71 9.49 -12.57
CA LEU A 737 31.44 10.15 -13.86
C LEU A 737 30.66 11.46 -13.71
N ILE A 738 29.56 11.43 -12.95
CA ILE A 738 28.73 12.61 -12.66
C ILE A 738 29.56 13.69 -11.95
N LYS A 739 30.38 13.29 -10.97
CA LYS A 739 31.27 14.21 -10.27
C LYS A 739 32.29 14.85 -11.22
N THR A 740 32.98 14.07 -12.05
CA THR A 740 33.96 14.58 -13.02
C THR A 740 33.32 15.51 -14.06
N PHE A 741 32.07 15.25 -14.48
CA PHE A 741 31.30 16.14 -15.36
C PHE A 741 30.99 17.48 -14.67
N ILE A 742 30.47 17.44 -13.43
CA ILE A 742 30.13 18.66 -12.66
C ILE A 742 31.39 19.50 -12.37
N GLU A 743 32.48 18.85 -11.96
CA GLU A 743 33.77 19.51 -11.67
C GLU A 743 34.43 20.08 -12.94
N GLY A 744 34.31 19.37 -14.07
CA GLY A 744 34.84 19.81 -15.37
C GLY A 744 34.07 20.96 -16.01
N CYS A 745 32.74 20.97 -15.89
CA CYS A 745 31.89 21.97 -16.54
C CYS A 745 31.70 23.27 -15.72
N LYS A 746 32.13 23.31 -14.44
CA LYS A 746 31.92 24.46 -13.53
C LYS A 746 30.48 25.01 -13.59
N VAL A 747 29.48 24.12 -13.58
CA VAL A 747 28.09 24.49 -13.85
C VAL A 747 27.55 25.36 -12.70
N ASP A 748 27.55 26.67 -12.92
CA ASP A 748 26.82 27.61 -12.10
C ASP A 748 25.31 27.41 -12.34
N PRO A 749 24.49 27.09 -11.31
CA PRO A 749 23.06 26.85 -11.48
C PRO A 749 22.26 28.09 -11.92
N SER A 750 22.89 29.27 -12.02
CA SER A 750 22.30 30.48 -12.60
C SER A 750 22.47 30.62 -14.13
N LEU A 751 23.24 29.74 -14.78
CA LEU A 751 23.48 29.79 -16.22
C LEU A 751 22.18 29.64 -17.03
N ASN A 752 22.01 30.48 -18.06
CA ASN A 752 20.88 30.34 -18.97
C ASN A 752 21.01 29.05 -19.80
N ARG A 753 19.85 28.55 -20.27
CA ARG A 753 19.73 27.31 -21.04
C ARG A 753 20.69 27.24 -22.23
N THR A 754 20.90 28.35 -22.94
CA THR A 754 21.76 28.43 -24.13
C THR A 754 23.22 28.17 -23.78
N THR A 755 23.73 28.80 -22.71
CA THR A 755 25.12 28.61 -22.27
C THR A 755 25.37 27.19 -21.76
N PHE A 756 24.40 26.57 -21.09
CA PHE A 756 24.49 25.16 -20.69
C PHE A 756 24.55 24.22 -21.90
N GLN A 757 23.74 24.42 -22.94
CA GLN A 757 23.82 23.60 -24.16
C GLN A 757 25.16 23.76 -24.88
N GLN A 758 25.75 24.97 -24.90
CA GLN A 758 27.08 25.20 -25.47
C GLN A 758 28.17 24.44 -24.69
N GLN A 759 28.17 24.53 -23.36
CA GLN A 759 29.12 23.79 -22.50
C GLN A 759 28.94 22.27 -22.62
N LYS A 760 27.70 21.79 -22.71
CA LYS A 760 27.38 20.37 -22.94
C LYS A 760 27.89 19.89 -24.30
N ALA A 761 27.69 20.67 -25.36
CA ALA A 761 28.21 20.35 -26.69
C ALA A 761 29.75 20.31 -26.71
N GLN A 762 30.41 21.27 -26.07
CA GLN A 762 31.87 21.28 -25.94
C GLN A 762 32.40 20.08 -25.15
N PHE A 763 31.75 19.70 -24.04
CA PHE A 763 32.10 18.50 -23.28
C PHE A 763 31.93 17.21 -24.10
N ILE A 764 30.85 17.12 -24.88
CA ILE A 764 30.58 15.99 -25.79
C ILE A 764 31.69 15.86 -26.84
N GLN A 765 32.21 16.97 -27.38
CA GLN A 765 33.31 16.95 -28.36
C GLN A 765 34.67 16.65 -27.72
N GLU A 766 35.03 17.30 -26.61
CA GLU A 766 36.39 17.26 -26.06
C GLU A 766 36.66 16.10 -25.09
N LYS A 767 35.67 15.70 -24.29
CA LYS A 767 35.88 14.82 -23.10
C LYS A 767 35.19 13.46 -23.22
N LEU A 768 34.08 13.39 -23.94
CA LEU A 768 33.34 12.15 -24.13
C LEU A 768 34.16 11.01 -24.79
N PRO A 769 35.03 11.26 -25.79
CA PRO A 769 35.83 10.19 -26.39
C PRO A 769 36.79 9.52 -25.40
N MET A 770 37.47 10.32 -24.55
CA MET A 770 38.34 9.80 -23.50
C MET A 770 37.54 9.00 -22.46
N LEU A 771 36.43 9.54 -21.96
CA LEU A 771 35.59 8.85 -20.98
C LEU A 771 34.99 7.55 -21.52
N SER A 772 34.64 7.50 -22.81
CA SER A 772 34.17 6.28 -23.47
C SER A 772 35.27 5.21 -23.51
N GLN A 773 36.52 5.59 -23.76
CA GLN A 773 37.68 4.69 -23.72
C GLN A 773 38.03 4.22 -22.30
N GLU A 774 38.08 5.12 -21.32
CA GLU A 774 38.43 4.80 -19.93
C GLU A 774 37.39 3.89 -19.24
N THR A 775 36.11 4.12 -19.50
CA THR A 775 35.00 3.38 -18.85
C THR A 775 34.56 2.16 -19.64
N ASN A 776 34.94 2.07 -20.92
CA ASN A 776 34.48 1.07 -21.88
C ASN A 776 32.94 1.11 -22.09
N ILE A 777 32.34 2.30 -21.92
CA ILE A 777 30.92 2.59 -22.15
C ILE A 777 30.78 3.30 -23.50
N HIS A 778 29.86 2.83 -24.35
CA HIS A 778 29.62 3.42 -25.67
C HIS A 778 29.12 4.87 -25.57
N SER A 779 29.66 5.76 -26.40
CA SER A 779 29.43 7.21 -26.36
C SER A 779 27.94 7.61 -26.43
N SER A 780 27.13 6.91 -27.24
CA SER A 780 25.68 7.16 -27.34
C SER A 780 24.92 6.99 -26.01
N TYR A 781 25.39 6.10 -25.12
CA TYR A 781 24.78 5.89 -23.81
C TYR A 781 25.14 7.02 -22.84
N LEU A 782 26.37 7.55 -22.94
CA LEU A 782 26.83 8.71 -22.19
C LEU A 782 26.11 10.00 -22.66
N ILE A 783 25.87 10.17 -23.96
CA ILE A 783 25.06 11.27 -24.50
C ILE A 783 23.62 11.20 -23.94
N SER A 784 23.00 10.02 -23.99
CA SER A 784 21.64 9.82 -23.45
C SER A 784 21.55 10.16 -21.94
N LEU A 785 22.61 9.89 -21.17
CA LEU A 785 22.72 10.29 -19.77
C LEU A 785 22.83 11.82 -19.60
N LEU A 786 23.61 12.50 -20.46
CA LEU A 786 23.72 13.97 -20.49
C LEU A 786 22.43 14.67 -20.96
N ASP A 787 21.56 13.97 -21.70
CA ASP A 787 20.22 14.44 -22.06
C ASP A 787 19.22 14.32 -20.89
N VAL A 788 19.33 13.26 -20.09
CA VAL A 788 18.54 13.09 -18.85
C VAL A 788 18.98 14.05 -17.74
N MET A 789 20.24 14.47 -17.72
CA MET A 789 20.79 15.43 -16.75
C MET A 789 20.53 16.91 -17.10
N ASP A 790 19.98 17.20 -18.29
CA ASP A 790 19.65 18.56 -18.71
C ASP A 790 18.46 19.10 -17.88
N PRO A 791 18.64 20.18 -17.08
CA PRO A 791 17.58 20.73 -16.23
C PRO A 791 16.32 21.17 -16.97
N TRP A 792 16.41 21.36 -18.30
CA TRP A 792 15.35 21.88 -19.15
C TRP A 792 14.81 20.84 -20.15
N SER A 793 15.27 19.58 -20.14
CA SER A 793 14.84 18.57 -21.13
C SER A 793 13.51 17.88 -20.81
N TYR A 794 13.07 17.87 -19.54
CA TYR A 794 11.78 17.29 -19.13
C TYR A 794 11.06 18.10 -18.03
N PRO A 795 9.77 18.46 -18.18
CA PRO A 795 9.01 19.20 -17.16
C PRO A 795 8.86 18.49 -15.79
N TYR A 796 9.11 17.18 -15.74
CA TYR A 796 8.81 16.33 -14.58
C TYR A 796 9.90 16.31 -13.50
N ILE A 797 11.12 16.77 -13.80
CA ILE A 797 12.28 16.62 -12.90
C ILE A 797 12.16 17.52 -11.64
N HIS A 798 11.40 18.62 -11.71
CA HIS A 798 11.25 19.54 -10.59
C HIS A 798 10.57 18.90 -9.35
N TYR A 799 9.76 17.85 -9.55
CA TYR A 799 9.13 17.08 -8.46
C TYR A 799 10.06 15.98 -7.93
N HIS A 800 10.88 15.38 -8.79
CA HIS A 800 11.76 14.26 -8.41
C HIS A 800 13.04 14.72 -7.70
N ASN A 801 13.55 15.92 -8.02
CA ASN A 801 14.71 16.52 -7.35
C ASN A 801 14.52 16.81 -5.85
N GLN A 802 13.27 16.90 -5.35
CA GLN A 802 13.03 16.96 -3.90
C GLN A 802 13.26 15.61 -3.19
N HIS A 803 13.02 14.49 -3.88
CA HIS A 803 13.21 13.15 -3.30
C HIS A 803 14.68 12.70 -3.33
N MET A 804 15.40 12.96 -4.42
CA MET A 804 16.84 12.63 -4.54
C MET A 804 17.76 13.44 -3.61
N ARG A 805 17.26 14.51 -2.96
CA ARG A 805 18.00 15.23 -1.90
C ARG A 805 17.81 14.63 -0.50
N LEU A 806 16.97 13.61 -0.34
CA LEU A 806 16.65 12.97 0.95
C LEU A 806 17.15 11.51 1.06
N THR A 807 17.83 11.00 0.04
CA THR A 807 18.46 9.66 -0.03
C THR A 807 19.93 9.78 -0.39
#